data_AF-F0ZHL5-F1
#
_entry.id   AF-F0ZHL5-F1
#
_cell.length_a   1.000
_cell.length_b   1.000
_cell.length_c   1.000
_cell.angle_alpha   90.00
_cell.angle_beta   90.00
_cell.angle_gamma   90.00
#
_symmetry.space_group_name_H-M   'P 1'
#
loop_
_entity.id
_entity.type
_entity.pdbx_description
1 polymer ?
#
loop_
_entity_poly.entity_id
_entity_poly.type
_entity_poly.pdbx_seq_one_letter_code
_entity_poly.pdbx_strand_id
1 'polypeptide(L)'
;MNCNNKRKNGDTTNNNTDNTNSNNNNDNSISNKKYKSTDGSEFDNTNTSTNTPSLVFTSNKENDSTNEIRFWKVFRNKYLFNIIFSNFKFNQLFNYDDLNDCHHIYNKFSNGETIIRDKVKSGNYIIRDFNAEFIVSVFTKNTQENREFYRTLFSNGLGTFRNYFIWVQAFVNHSNKTAFLEYLKNFKIDKTSFFVRSMKSSKSIFKQVKMEDALKSNGFHFFKPKSVFDVIREFQFSQKLKKLINIYIYCIHENYQPKTKHNYLLEQLNTQLITILSDNIHLNSTIHTIAQSKDKFLIQTTYLTLKIIYSIFAERCQSSLTKPTSYHIYFRDKSKAEKIYAKRIESLNLSDEPLTVIKSDECIEFQMSLVKSLHTISRKTKVEQAIFSSNNLEPIYLMFKLYKDDLYGNFFRYLRFITKTEILDYIFDNHQELMFSDNNPLWIYTNSKVMGHFENLMKSISRKFLIKSNLTITDLENTPSKDFFEGLERAVDNPTVYIFEDNKNYPQNSINRYNSYFIKLTNLTQDSAISLLEKHIKKYGISEYFDIENFLKNELHQSYKLIYWIFQDLTDEYIQSNLTKKELIIKSGINTTKNQKYEIKIKRFISWEMLLYYCGRTNILFQNFNSQLKEEIFTDLLEKKFKVGVFLNLLDHLSYSDFNSENFKNLLNRAADFGVVRVFEKFSIFNYMFFYEIKYNQYNYIDYPPNPRVQSFLNDSSFKQNFSLNDKRYCCLIRYSNKVKTNYY
;
A
#
# COMPACT_ATOMS: atom_id res chain seq x y z
N MET A 1 18.12 -48.08 -41.27
CA MET A 1 18.10 -49.50 -40.89
C MET A 1 16.70 -49.84 -40.38
N ASN A 2 16.10 -50.88 -40.95
CA ASN A 2 14.89 -51.66 -40.58
C ASN A 2 14.49 -51.61 -39.08
N CYS A 3 13.24 -51.77 -38.63
CA CYS A 3 11.95 -52.15 -39.21
C CYS A 3 10.85 -52.05 -38.11
N ASN A 4 9.59 -52.10 -38.57
CA ASN A 4 8.41 -52.77 -37.99
C ASN A 4 7.22 -51.98 -37.40
N ASN A 5 6.17 -51.99 -38.23
CA ASN A 5 4.73 -51.92 -37.96
C ASN A 5 4.21 -53.11 -37.13
N LYS A 6 3.05 -52.93 -36.47
CA LYS A 6 1.92 -53.89 -36.54
C LYS A 6 0.59 -53.28 -36.09
N ARG A 7 -0.41 -53.33 -36.99
CA ARG A 7 -1.87 -53.23 -36.77
C ARG A 7 -2.44 -54.60 -36.38
N LYS A 8 -3.62 -54.63 -35.75
CA LYS A 8 -4.64 -55.67 -35.95
C LYS A 8 -6.07 -55.09 -35.77
N ASN A 9 -6.92 -55.41 -36.73
CA ASN A 9 -8.39 -55.24 -36.75
C ASN A 9 -9.08 -56.56 -36.33
N GLY A 10 -10.38 -56.48 -36.00
CA GLY A 10 -11.32 -57.59 -36.06
C GLY A 10 -12.72 -57.24 -35.53
N ASP A 11 -13.65 -56.95 -36.46
CA ASP A 11 -15.07 -57.36 -36.63
C ASP A 11 -15.78 -58.15 -35.48
N THR A 12 -17.12 -58.20 -35.26
CA THR A 12 -18.29 -58.14 -36.18
C THR A 12 -19.64 -58.07 -35.38
N THR A 13 -20.60 -57.26 -35.86
CA THR A 13 -22.07 -57.44 -36.08
C THR A 13 -23.14 -57.88 -35.04
N ASN A 14 -24.27 -57.14 -35.12
CA ASN A 14 -25.72 -57.51 -35.09
C ASN A 14 -26.37 -58.02 -33.79
N ASN A 15 -27.68 -57.91 -33.51
CA ASN A 15 -28.87 -57.13 -33.92
C ASN A 15 -29.97 -57.64 -32.95
N ASN A 16 -30.84 -56.79 -32.38
CA ASN A 16 -32.30 -56.97 -32.47
C ASN A 16 -33.09 -55.95 -31.62
N THR A 17 -34.20 -55.59 -32.24
CA THR A 17 -35.28 -54.67 -31.90
C THR A 17 -36.24 -55.22 -30.84
N ASP A 18 -36.94 -54.35 -30.11
CA ASP A 18 -38.37 -54.14 -30.35
C ASP A 18 -39.01 -53.05 -29.46
N ASN A 19 -39.97 -52.39 -30.11
CA ASN A 19 -40.83 -51.27 -29.72
C ASN A 19 -41.82 -51.58 -28.59
N THR A 20 -42.27 -50.54 -27.87
CA THR A 20 -43.70 -50.11 -27.93
C THR A 20 -43.95 -48.74 -27.27
N ASN A 21 -44.78 -47.96 -27.95
CA ASN A 21 -45.39 -46.66 -27.60
C ASN A 21 -46.26 -46.75 -26.31
N SER A 22 -46.83 -45.70 -25.69
CA SER A 22 -47.23 -44.35 -26.12
C SER A 22 -47.59 -43.45 -24.93
N ASN A 23 -47.47 -42.13 -25.16
CA ASN A 23 -48.37 -41.02 -24.81
C ASN A 23 -48.46 -40.38 -23.40
N ASN A 24 -48.23 -39.04 -23.45
CA ASN A 24 -48.95 -37.91 -22.82
C ASN A 24 -48.85 -37.77 -21.28
N ASN A 25 -48.56 -36.62 -20.67
CA ASN A 25 -48.82 -35.21 -21.02
C ASN A 25 -47.88 -34.28 -20.20
N ASN A 26 -47.67 -33.06 -20.74
CA ASN A 26 -47.39 -31.76 -20.11
C ASN A 26 -46.96 -31.70 -18.62
N ASP A 27 -45.84 -31.02 -18.33
CA ASP A 27 -45.93 -29.65 -17.83
C ASP A 27 -44.58 -28.89 -17.78
N ASN A 28 -44.71 -27.58 -18.01
CA ASN A 28 -43.68 -26.55 -18.09
C ASN A 28 -42.88 -26.35 -16.77
N SER A 29 -41.54 -26.28 -16.87
CA SER A 29 -40.76 -25.16 -16.28
C SER A 29 -39.28 -25.21 -16.71
N ILE A 30 -38.96 -24.47 -17.76
CA ILE A 30 -37.58 -24.26 -18.22
C ILE A 30 -36.91 -23.23 -17.29
N SER A 31 -36.11 -23.72 -16.35
CA SER A 31 -35.06 -22.92 -15.68
C SER A 31 -33.79 -23.02 -16.53
N ASN A 32 -33.54 -21.99 -17.34
CA ASN A 32 -32.33 -21.90 -18.17
C ASN A 32 -31.09 -21.72 -17.28
N LYS A 33 -30.43 -22.84 -16.99
CA LYS A 33 -29.01 -22.95 -16.66
C LYS A 33 -28.21 -22.24 -17.75
N LYS A 34 -27.50 -21.16 -17.40
CA LYS A 34 -26.49 -20.58 -18.29
C LYS A 34 -25.21 -21.39 -18.25
N TYR A 35 -24.87 -21.87 -19.42
CA TYR A 35 -23.68 -22.62 -19.83
C TYR A 35 -22.37 -21.97 -19.35
N LYS A 36 -21.49 -22.80 -18.78
CA LYS A 36 -20.04 -22.60 -18.81
C LYS A 36 -19.57 -22.88 -20.24
N SER A 37 -18.97 -21.89 -20.89
CA SER A 37 -18.12 -22.09 -22.06
C SER A 37 -16.72 -22.41 -21.54
N THR A 38 -16.30 -23.63 -21.83
CA THR A 38 -14.92 -24.12 -21.85
C THR A 38 -14.22 -23.55 -23.07
N ASP A 39 -13.07 -22.91 -22.89
CA ASP A 39 -11.94 -23.00 -23.82
C ASP A 39 -10.63 -22.68 -23.09
N GLY A 40 -9.60 -23.47 -23.41
CA GLY A 40 -8.45 -23.81 -22.57
C GLY A 40 -7.44 -22.69 -22.28
N SER A 41 -6.96 -22.66 -21.04
CA SER A 41 -5.52 -22.77 -20.71
C SER A 41 -5.35 -22.85 -19.19
N GLU A 42 -5.61 -24.04 -18.64
CA GLU A 42 -5.24 -24.38 -17.26
C GLU A 42 -3.74 -24.66 -17.20
N PHE A 43 -2.96 -23.69 -16.77
CA PHE A 43 -1.71 -23.96 -16.05
C PHE A 43 -2.05 -23.98 -14.56
N ASP A 44 -2.15 -25.18 -14.02
CA ASP A 44 -2.17 -25.43 -12.58
C ASP A 44 -0.87 -24.90 -11.96
N ASN A 45 -0.99 -23.79 -11.24
CA ASN A 45 0.00 -23.34 -10.29
C ASN A 45 -0.59 -23.38 -8.87
N THR A 46 -1.18 -24.51 -8.52
CA THR A 46 -1.51 -24.88 -7.14
C THR A 46 -0.34 -25.66 -6.56
N ASN A 47 0.73 -24.96 -6.19
CA ASN A 47 1.70 -25.42 -5.18
C ASN A 47 2.61 -24.26 -4.75
N THR A 48 2.01 -23.26 -4.09
CA THR A 48 2.72 -22.51 -3.04
C THR A 48 1.93 -22.72 -1.76
N SER A 49 2.37 -23.70 -0.95
CA SER A 49 1.83 -23.92 0.39
C SER A 49 2.20 -22.74 1.27
N THR A 50 1.40 -21.67 1.21
CA THR A 50 1.34 -20.66 2.25
C THR A 50 0.53 -21.25 3.41
N ASN A 51 1.11 -22.24 4.10
CA ASN A 51 0.58 -22.78 5.35
C ASN A 51 0.87 -21.82 6.54
N THR A 52 0.78 -20.51 6.31
CA THR A 52 0.54 -19.56 7.38
C THR A 52 -0.97 -19.36 7.46
N PRO A 53 -1.61 -19.66 8.59
CA PRO A 53 -3.02 -19.36 8.77
C PRO A 53 -3.20 -17.84 8.75
N SER A 54 -3.43 -17.29 7.57
CA SER A 54 -3.94 -15.94 7.45
C SER A 54 -5.41 -16.00 7.87
N LEU A 55 -5.78 -15.17 8.85
CA LEU A 55 -7.17 -14.92 9.20
C LEU A 55 -7.83 -14.19 8.02
N VAL A 56 -8.13 -14.92 6.96
CA VAL A 56 -8.93 -14.44 5.83
C VAL A 56 -10.38 -14.56 6.24
N PHE A 57 -10.93 -13.47 6.76
CA PHE A 57 -12.39 -13.31 6.78
C PHE A 57 -12.82 -13.05 5.34
N THR A 58 -13.37 -14.08 4.68
CA THR A 58 -14.05 -13.92 3.40
C THR A 58 -15.26 -13.04 3.61
N SER A 59 -15.12 -11.76 3.25
CA SER A 59 -16.21 -10.80 3.23
C SER A 59 -17.15 -11.12 2.06
N ASN A 60 -17.98 -12.14 2.25
CA ASN A 60 -19.26 -12.15 1.56
C ASN A 60 -20.02 -10.94 2.12
N LYS A 61 -20.24 -9.93 1.28
CA LYS A 61 -20.94 -8.67 1.61
C LYS A 61 -22.43 -8.85 1.96
N GLU A 62 -22.86 -10.09 2.15
CA GLU A 62 -24.21 -10.46 2.53
C GLU A 62 -24.09 -11.40 3.72
N ASN A 63 -24.61 -10.94 4.85
CA ASN A 63 -24.53 -11.48 6.21
C ASN A 63 -23.34 -10.97 7.02
N ASP A 64 -23.64 -10.00 7.89
CA ASP A 64 -22.98 -9.80 9.18
C ASP A 64 -22.74 -11.16 9.84
N SER A 65 -21.56 -11.74 9.62
CA SER A 65 -21.31 -13.07 10.13
C SER A 65 -21.25 -12.96 11.65
N THR A 66 -22.12 -13.68 12.34
CA THR A 66 -22.18 -13.74 13.81
C THR A 66 -20.80 -14.05 14.41
N ASN A 67 -19.94 -14.73 13.64
CA ASN A 67 -18.55 -15.01 13.96
C ASN A 67 -17.67 -13.76 13.98
N GLU A 68 -17.83 -12.84 13.04
CA GLU A 68 -17.13 -11.55 13.05
C GLU A 68 -17.57 -10.70 14.24
N ILE A 69 -18.87 -10.63 14.54
CA ILE A 69 -19.38 -9.92 15.73
C ILE A 69 -18.83 -10.54 17.01
N ARG A 70 -18.79 -11.88 17.12
CA ARG A 70 -18.20 -12.59 18.26
C ARG A 70 -16.69 -12.37 18.37
N PHE A 71 -15.97 -12.42 17.25
CA PHE A 71 -14.55 -12.09 17.18
C PHE A 71 -14.30 -10.68 17.70
N TRP A 72 -15.04 -9.67 17.25
CA TRP A 72 -14.89 -8.30 17.74
C TRP A 72 -15.33 -8.11 19.19
N LYS A 73 -16.34 -8.85 19.68
CA LYS A 73 -16.70 -8.84 21.11
C LYS A 73 -15.55 -9.38 21.97
N VAL A 74 -14.90 -10.46 21.51
CA VAL A 74 -13.70 -11.01 22.14
C VAL A 74 -12.55 -10.00 22.05
N PHE A 75 -12.32 -9.42 20.87
CA PHE A 75 -11.21 -8.52 20.61
C PHE A 75 -11.32 -7.20 21.38
N ARG A 76 -12.54 -6.68 21.57
CA ARG A 76 -12.83 -5.46 22.35
C ARG A 76 -12.81 -5.70 23.86
N ASN A 77 -13.07 -6.93 24.30
CA ASN A 77 -13.00 -7.27 25.71
C ASN A 77 -11.53 -7.48 26.08
N LYS A 78 -10.88 -6.46 26.65
CA LYS A 78 -9.45 -6.50 27.02
C LYS A 78 -9.07 -7.76 27.80
N TYR A 79 -9.92 -8.21 28.72
CA TYR A 79 -9.68 -9.43 29.49
C TYR A 79 -9.68 -10.67 28.59
N LEU A 80 -10.72 -10.86 27.77
CA LEU A 80 -10.79 -11.99 26.84
C LEU A 80 -9.72 -11.92 25.74
N PHE A 81 -9.41 -10.72 25.23
CA PHE A 81 -8.33 -10.49 24.29
C PHE A 81 -7.00 -10.89 24.92
N ASN A 82 -6.70 -10.41 26.13
CA ASN A 82 -5.47 -10.76 26.84
C ASN A 82 -5.40 -12.26 27.16
N ILE A 83 -6.52 -12.95 27.38
CA ILE A 83 -6.55 -14.41 27.60
C ILE A 83 -6.38 -15.19 26.30
N ILE A 84 -7.11 -14.83 25.25
CA ILE A 84 -7.12 -15.58 23.98
C ILE A 84 -5.85 -15.32 23.20
N PHE A 85 -5.35 -14.09 23.26
CA PHE A 85 -4.09 -13.67 22.65
C PHE A 85 -2.96 -13.60 23.67
N SER A 86 -3.09 -14.20 24.87
CA SER A 86 -1.97 -14.32 25.83
C SER A 86 -0.77 -15.00 25.18
N ASN A 87 -1.07 -15.97 24.31
CA ASN A 87 -0.10 -16.77 23.55
C ASN A 87 0.29 -16.11 22.21
N PHE A 88 -0.30 -14.95 21.88
CA PHE A 88 0.01 -14.22 20.66
C PHE A 88 1.33 -13.48 20.85
N LYS A 89 2.36 -13.94 20.13
CA LYS A 89 3.77 -13.71 20.41
C LYS A 89 4.26 -12.26 20.29
N PHE A 90 3.38 -11.32 19.91
CA PHE A 90 3.69 -9.88 19.84
C PHE A 90 2.61 -8.99 20.47
N ASN A 91 1.71 -9.55 21.28
CA ASN A 91 0.65 -8.79 21.94
C ASN A 91 1.18 -7.59 22.77
N GLN A 92 2.43 -7.65 23.25
CA GLN A 92 3.09 -6.55 23.96
C GLN A 92 3.62 -5.43 23.05
N LEU A 93 3.91 -5.73 21.78
CA LEU A 93 4.52 -4.79 20.82
C LEU A 93 3.53 -4.19 19.83
N PHE A 94 2.50 -4.96 19.53
CA PHE A 94 1.43 -4.60 18.61
C PHE A 94 0.11 -4.91 19.30
N ASN A 95 -0.31 -3.98 20.14
CA ASN A 95 -1.64 -4.04 20.71
C ASN A 95 -2.62 -3.16 19.91
N TYR A 96 -3.90 -3.24 20.26
CA TYR A 96 -4.92 -2.42 19.63
C TYR A 96 -4.63 -0.92 19.79
N ASP A 97 -4.00 -0.51 20.88
CA ASP A 97 -3.65 0.89 21.18
C ASP A 97 -2.52 1.42 20.27
N ASP A 98 -1.66 0.54 19.75
CA ASP A 98 -0.64 0.87 18.74
C ASP A 98 -1.23 1.03 17.31
N LEU A 99 -2.54 0.86 17.11
CA LEU A 99 -3.25 1.20 15.87
C LEU A 99 -3.69 2.67 15.90
N ASN A 100 -2.75 3.57 15.63
CA ASN A 100 -2.95 5.02 15.68
C ASN A 100 -3.04 5.69 14.30
N ASP A 101 -2.45 5.12 13.23
CA ASP A 101 -2.56 5.66 11.88
C ASP A 101 -3.80 5.15 11.13
N CYS A 102 -4.78 6.04 10.91
CA CYS A 102 -6.00 5.74 10.17
C CYS A 102 -5.75 5.30 8.72
N HIS A 103 -4.74 5.86 8.07
CA HIS A 103 -4.40 5.51 6.69
C HIS A 103 -3.87 4.08 6.63
N HIS A 104 -2.98 3.71 7.56
CA HIS A 104 -2.52 2.33 7.70
C HIS A 104 -3.68 1.38 8.01
N ILE A 105 -4.52 1.70 9.00
CA ILE A 105 -5.65 0.86 9.42
C ILE A 105 -6.61 0.60 8.26
N TYR A 106 -7.03 1.65 7.56
CA TYR A 106 -7.99 1.53 6.45
C TYR A 106 -7.45 0.68 5.30
N ASN A 107 -6.17 0.83 4.96
CA ASN A 107 -5.59 0.17 3.78
C ASN A 107 -5.10 -1.26 4.06
N LYS A 108 -4.77 -1.60 5.31
CA LYS A 108 -4.18 -2.90 5.67
C LYS A 108 -5.17 -3.88 6.26
N PHE A 109 -6.29 -3.43 6.82
CA PHE A 109 -7.26 -4.28 7.50
C PHE A 109 -8.57 -4.28 6.72
N SER A 110 -9.09 -5.47 6.40
CA SER A 110 -10.35 -5.64 5.65
C SER A 110 -11.55 -4.96 6.32
N ASN A 111 -11.52 -4.84 7.66
CA ASN A 111 -12.51 -4.17 8.48
C ASN A 111 -12.02 -2.81 9.03
N GLY A 112 -11.04 -2.18 8.38
CA GLY A 112 -10.39 -0.96 8.87
C GLY A 112 -11.38 0.18 9.18
N GLU A 113 -12.50 0.28 8.45
CA GLU A 113 -13.59 1.22 8.77
C GLU A 113 -14.12 1.05 10.19
N THR A 114 -14.41 -0.19 10.58
CA THR A 114 -14.94 -0.54 11.91
C THR A 114 -13.92 -0.22 13.01
N ILE A 115 -12.64 -0.51 12.78
CA ILE A 115 -11.56 -0.20 13.74
C ILE A 115 -11.48 1.31 13.97
N ILE A 116 -11.49 2.11 12.90
CA ILE A 116 -11.41 3.57 13.00
C ILE A 116 -12.62 4.13 13.76
N ARG A 117 -13.84 3.65 13.49
CA ARG A 117 -15.05 4.06 14.22
C ARG A 117 -14.98 3.73 15.70
N ASP A 118 -14.51 2.53 16.03
CA ASP A 118 -14.40 2.06 17.40
C ASP A 118 -13.36 2.85 18.19
N LYS A 119 -12.23 3.18 17.56
CA LYS A 119 -11.24 4.13 18.09
C LYS A 119 -11.88 5.48 18.40
N VAL A 120 -12.64 6.07 17.47
CA VAL A 120 -13.35 7.35 17.71
C VAL A 120 -14.34 7.24 18.87
N LYS A 121 -15.13 6.16 18.90
CA LYS A 121 -16.17 5.94 19.89
C LYS A 121 -15.62 5.73 21.30
N SER A 122 -14.52 5.01 21.43
CA SER A 122 -13.86 4.74 22.72
C SER A 122 -13.13 5.95 23.29
N GLY A 123 -12.84 6.97 22.48
CA GLY A 123 -11.99 8.09 22.89
C GLY A 123 -10.52 7.71 23.10
N ASN A 124 -10.13 6.46 22.78
CA ASN A 124 -8.77 5.93 22.91
C ASN A 124 -7.93 6.20 21.64
N TYR A 125 -8.06 7.40 21.05
CA TYR A 125 -7.33 7.79 19.85
C TYR A 125 -6.69 9.16 20.03
N ILE A 126 -5.45 9.28 19.57
CA ILE A 126 -4.64 10.48 19.68
C ILE A 126 -4.91 11.32 18.44
N ILE A 127 -5.62 12.45 18.59
CA ILE A 127 -6.08 13.22 17.43
C ILE A 127 -4.91 13.76 16.56
N ARG A 128 -3.71 13.95 17.13
CA ARG A 128 -2.51 14.37 16.37
C ARG A 128 -2.03 13.30 15.38
N ASP A 129 -2.14 12.02 15.72
CA ASP A 129 -1.81 10.89 14.82
C ASP A 129 -3.03 10.46 13.98
N PHE A 130 -4.22 10.80 14.44
CA PHE A 130 -5.48 10.55 13.77
C PHE A 130 -5.62 11.52 12.59
N ASN A 131 -5.18 11.10 11.41
CA ASN A 131 -5.32 11.86 10.17
C ASN A 131 -6.81 12.10 9.83
N ALA A 132 -7.41 13.10 10.46
CA ALA A 132 -8.84 13.37 10.37
C ALA A 132 -9.25 13.87 8.98
N GLU A 133 -8.33 14.48 8.23
CA GLU A 133 -8.55 14.79 6.81
C GLU A 133 -8.73 13.50 6.00
N PHE A 134 -7.88 12.48 6.21
CA PHE A 134 -8.05 11.17 5.57
C PHE A 134 -9.40 10.54 5.91
N ILE A 135 -9.84 10.59 7.16
CA ILE A 135 -11.15 10.07 7.60
C ILE A 135 -12.30 10.75 6.88
N VAL A 136 -12.26 12.07 6.79
CA VAL A 136 -13.22 12.87 6.00
C VAL A 136 -13.21 12.43 4.54
N SER A 137 -12.05 12.00 4.01
CA SER A 137 -11.95 11.51 2.64
C SER A 137 -12.63 10.15 2.41
N VAL A 138 -12.71 9.33 3.45
CA VAL A 138 -13.22 7.93 3.44
C VAL A 138 -14.73 7.89 3.74
N PHE A 139 -15.16 8.40 4.89
CA PHE A 139 -16.54 8.25 5.38
C PHE A 139 -17.48 9.31 4.79
N THR A 140 -17.74 9.24 3.48
CA THR A 140 -18.43 10.30 2.72
C THR A 140 -19.93 10.10 2.52
N LYS A 141 -20.45 8.89 2.76
CA LYS A 141 -21.87 8.58 2.55
C LYS A 141 -22.75 9.28 3.59
N ASN A 142 -23.98 9.64 3.22
CA ASN A 142 -24.96 10.24 4.12
C ASN A 142 -25.82 9.18 4.84
N THR A 143 -25.17 8.33 5.64
CA THR A 143 -25.84 7.31 6.47
C THR A 143 -25.99 7.80 7.91
N GLN A 144 -26.94 7.23 8.67
CA GLN A 144 -27.10 7.56 10.09
C GLN A 144 -25.81 7.27 10.88
N GLU A 145 -25.21 6.10 10.66
CA GLU A 145 -23.94 5.70 11.27
C GLU A 145 -22.81 6.73 11.06
N ASN A 146 -22.67 7.28 9.84
CA ASN A 146 -21.68 8.32 9.57
C ASN A 146 -21.97 9.61 10.31
N ARG A 147 -23.24 10.00 10.44
CA ARG A 147 -23.59 11.22 11.18
C ARG A 147 -23.24 11.06 12.67
N GLU A 148 -23.58 9.93 13.27
CA GLU A 148 -23.25 9.61 14.67
C GLU A 148 -21.74 9.55 14.89
N PHE A 149 -21.01 8.94 13.96
CA PHE A 149 -19.55 8.94 13.96
C PHE A 149 -18.96 10.35 13.97
N TYR A 150 -19.41 11.24 13.06
CA TYR A 150 -18.90 12.61 13.01
C TYR A 150 -19.26 13.44 14.25
N ARG A 151 -20.47 13.27 14.80
CA ARG A 151 -20.82 13.91 16.08
C ARG A 151 -19.85 13.52 17.18
N THR A 152 -19.56 12.22 17.29
CA THR A 152 -18.61 11.71 18.28
C THR A 152 -17.21 12.27 18.03
N LEU A 153 -16.72 12.20 16.78
CA LEU A 153 -15.41 12.72 16.38
C LEU A 153 -15.23 14.21 16.74
N PHE A 154 -16.21 15.04 16.41
CA PHE A 154 -16.16 16.48 16.64
C PHE A 154 -16.32 16.83 18.13
N SER A 155 -17.12 16.06 18.88
CA SER A 155 -17.28 16.25 20.33
C SER A 155 -16.01 15.89 21.11
N ASN A 156 -15.30 14.84 20.71
CA ASN A 156 -14.07 14.39 21.36
C ASN A 156 -12.86 15.24 20.97
N GLY A 157 -12.87 15.90 19.80
CA GLY A 157 -11.74 16.64 19.25
C GLY A 157 -11.83 18.17 19.29
N LEU A 158 -12.50 18.74 20.30
CA LEU A 158 -12.80 20.17 20.38
C LEU A 158 -11.59 21.11 20.27
N GLY A 159 -10.36 20.66 20.53
CA GLY A 159 -9.14 21.45 20.30
C GLY A 159 -8.69 21.47 18.84
N THR A 160 -8.61 20.30 18.21
CA THR A 160 -8.13 20.13 16.83
C THR A 160 -9.08 20.73 15.79
N PHE A 161 -10.38 20.65 16.06
CA PHE A 161 -11.42 21.07 15.14
C PHE A 161 -11.77 22.57 15.21
N ARG A 162 -11.03 23.39 15.96
CA ARG A 162 -11.31 24.84 16.09
C ARG A 162 -10.95 25.66 14.86
N ASN A 163 -10.00 25.21 14.05
CA ASN A 163 -9.64 25.94 12.84
C ASN A 163 -10.68 25.70 11.75
N TYR A 164 -11.76 26.50 11.80
CA TYR A 164 -12.91 26.39 10.90
C TYR A 164 -12.49 26.46 9.42
N PHE A 165 -11.52 27.32 9.10
CA PHE A 165 -11.04 27.49 7.72
C PHE A 165 -10.46 26.18 7.17
N ILE A 166 -9.55 25.54 7.92
CA ILE A 166 -8.91 24.29 7.51
C ILE A 166 -9.96 23.18 7.32
N TRP A 167 -10.89 23.03 8.27
CA TRP A 167 -11.83 21.91 8.24
C TRP A 167 -12.94 22.07 7.21
N VAL A 168 -13.52 23.27 7.08
CA VAL A 168 -14.48 23.56 6.00
C VAL A 168 -13.81 23.30 4.65
N GLN A 169 -12.56 23.74 4.47
CA GLN A 169 -11.80 23.49 3.27
C GLN A 169 -11.55 21.99 3.03
N ALA A 170 -11.22 21.21 4.06
CA ALA A 170 -11.04 19.76 3.98
C ALA A 170 -12.34 19.03 3.57
N PHE A 171 -13.49 19.41 4.14
CA PHE A 171 -14.79 18.84 3.75
C PHE A 171 -15.12 19.12 2.28
N VAL A 172 -14.80 20.33 1.80
CA VAL A 172 -14.98 20.70 0.39
C VAL A 172 -14.05 19.92 -0.53
N ASN A 173 -12.76 19.85 -0.19
CA ASN A 173 -11.75 19.10 -0.96
C ASN A 173 -12.15 17.63 -1.14
N HIS A 174 -12.81 17.05 -0.14
CA HIS A 174 -13.27 15.67 -0.19
C HIS A 174 -14.75 15.50 -0.61
N SER A 175 -15.45 16.60 -0.88
CA SER A 175 -16.88 16.64 -1.18
C SER A 175 -17.73 15.87 -0.16
N ASN A 176 -17.36 15.98 1.12
CA ASN A 176 -18.02 15.27 2.21
C ASN A 176 -19.10 16.15 2.87
N LYS A 177 -20.26 16.19 2.21
CA LYS A 177 -21.43 16.93 2.69
C LYS A 177 -21.87 16.49 4.09
N THR A 178 -21.77 15.20 4.41
CA THR A 178 -22.20 14.65 5.71
C THR A 178 -21.35 15.22 6.85
N ALA A 179 -20.02 15.16 6.71
CA ALA A 179 -19.09 15.70 7.70
C ALA A 179 -19.31 17.21 7.88
N PHE A 180 -19.44 17.95 6.78
CA PHE A 180 -19.69 19.40 6.80
C PHE A 180 -20.96 19.76 7.57
N LEU A 181 -22.09 19.09 7.30
CA LEU A 181 -23.35 19.39 7.96
C LEU A 181 -23.31 19.06 9.47
N GLU A 182 -22.68 17.95 9.86
CA GLU A 182 -22.54 17.62 11.29
C GLU A 182 -21.52 18.53 11.99
N TYR A 183 -20.52 19.04 11.26
CA TYR A 183 -19.59 20.04 11.78
C TYR A 183 -20.29 21.37 12.10
N LEU A 184 -21.11 21.89 11.18
CA LEU A 184 -21.88 23.11 11.40
C LEU A 184 -22.88 23.02 12.57
N LYS A 185 -23.34 21.81 12.92
CA LYS A 185 -24.21 21.60 14.08
C LYS A 185 -23.43 21.69 15.40
N ASN A 186 -22.19 21.21 15.42
CA ASN A 186 -21.35 21.18 16.61
C ASN A 186 -20.59 22.48 16.85
N PHE A 187 -20.28 23.24 15.79
CA PHE A 187 -19.52 24.47 15.88
C PHE A 187 -20.35 25.67 15.42
N LYS A 188 -20.42 26.71 16.25
CA LYS A 188 -21.08 27.98 15.93
C LYS A 188 -20.14 28.86 15.09
N ILE A 189 -20.12 28.63 13.78
CA ILE A 189 -19.26 29.36 12.85
C ILE A 189 -20.01 30.58 12.31
N ASP A 190 -19.38 31.76 12.33
CA ASP A 190 -19.86 32.90 11.55
C ASP A 190 -19.66 32.58 10.06
N LYS A 191 -20.75 32.45 9.31
CA LYS A 191 -20.75 32.01 7.92
C LYS A 191 -20.33 33.11 6.94
N THR A 192 -20.53 34.36 7.33
CA THR A 192 -20.43 35.53 6.43
C THR A 192 -18.98 35.90 6.11
N SER A 193 -18.03 35.53 6.97
CA SER A 193 -16.61 35.82 6.80
C SER A 193 -15.81 34.75 6.06
N PHE A 194 -16.43 33.63 5.66
CA PHE A 194 -15.70 32.49 5.07
C PHE A 194 -15.79 32.44 3.55
N PHE A 195 -14.61 32.56 2.94
CA PHE A 195 -14.40 32.25 1.55
C PHE A 195 -13.79 30.85 1.43
N VAL A 196 -14.53 29.94 0.81
CA VAL A 196 -14.05 28.57 0.58
C VAL A 196 -13.58 28.44 -0.86
N ARG A 197 -12.35 27.97 -1.06
CA ARG A 197 -11.75 27.82 -2.37
C ARG A 197 -11.75 26.34 -2.75
N SER A 198 -12.42 25.92 -3.82
CA SER A 198 -12.28 24.53 -4.25
C SER A 198 -10.82 24.22 -4.65
N MET A 199 -10.13 23.30 -3.95
CA MET A 199 -8.81 22.83 -4.40
C MET A 199 -8.91 21.73 -5.46
N LYS A 200 -7.77 21.44 -6.09
CA LYS A 200 -7.55 20.49 -7.20
C LYS A 200 -7.79 19.01 -6.83
N SER A 201 -8.89 18.62 -6.18
CA SER A 201 -9.12 17.19 -5.96
C SER A 201 -9.66 16.51 -7.23
N SER A 202 -9.15 15.32 -7.52
CA SER A 202 -9.50 14.46 -8.66
C SER A 202 -10.87 13.78 -8.54
N LYS A 203 -11.70 14.19 -7.57
CA LYS A 203 -13.00 13.56 -7.28
C LYS A 203 -14.10 14.08 -8.23
N SER A 204 -15.13 13.26 -8.42
CA SER A 204 -16.27 13.48 -9.34
C SER A 204 -16.86 14.90 -9.27
N ILE A 205 -16.94 15.62 -10.40
CA ILE A 205 -17.59 16.95 -10.54
C ILE A 205 -18.93 16.99 -9.82
N PHE A 206 -19.76 15.95 -9.97
CA PHE A 206 -21.10 15.88 -9.39
C PHE A 206 -21.10 15.95 -7.86
N LYS A 207 -20.05 15.43 -7.22
CA LYS A 207 -19.92 15.56 -5.77
C LYS A 207 -19.53 16.99 -5.38
N GLN A 208 -18.72 17.67 -6.20
CA GLN A 208 -18.36 19.07 -5.98
C GLN A 208 -19.54 20.01 -6.18
N VAL A 209 -20.35 19.82 -7.23
CA VAL A 209 -21.59 20.61 -7.46
C VAL A 209 -22.56 20.46 -6.28
N LYS A 210 -22.81 19.23 -5.84
CA LYS A 210 -23.65 18.98 -4.65
C LYS A 210 -23.08 19.59 -3.37
N MET A 211 -21.77 19.72 -3.28
CA MET A 211 -21.09 20.39 -2.17
C MET A 211 -21.23 21.91 -2.27
N GLU A 212 -21.11 22.48 -3.47
CA GLU A 212 -21.35 23.90 -3.74
C GLU A 212 -22.78 24.31 -3.36
N ASP A 213 -23.78 23.53 -3.77
CA ASP A 213 -25.18 23.76 -3.37
C ASP A 213 -25.33 23.71 -1.85
N ALA A 214 -24.63 22.77 -1.18
CA ALA A 214 -24.64 22.66 0.27
C ALA A 214 -23.97 23.85 0.96
N LEU A 215 -22.90 24.40 0.39
CA LEU A 215 -22.21 25.59 0.92
C LEU A 215 -23.10 26.84 0.77
N LYS A 216 -23.63 27.07 -0.43
CA LYS A 216 -24.50 28.23 -0.73
C LYS A 216 -25.75 28.22 0.13
N SER A 217 -26.43 27.06 0.23
CA SER A 217 -27.62 26.91 1.08
C SER A 217 -27.34 27.11 2.57
N ASN A 218 -26.08 27.05 2.99
CA ASN A 218 -25.66 27.30 4.37
C ASN A 218 -24.97 28.67 4.57
N GLY A 219 -25.03 29.57 3.58
CA GLY A 219 -24.55 30.95 3.69
C GLY A 219 -23.04 31.15 3.48
N PHE A 220 -22.33 30.17 2.93
CA PHE A 220 -20.90 30.30 2.61
C PHE A 220 -20.68 30.89 1.22
N HIS A 221 -19.68 31.77 1.10
CA HIS A 221 -19.21 32.26 -0.19
C HIS A 221 -18.24 31.25 -0.82
N PHE A 222 -18.61 30.72 -1.98
CA PHE A 222 -17.82 29.73 -2.71
C PHE A 222 -17.19 30.37 -3.96
N PHE A 223 -15.86 30.36 -4.03
CA PHE A 223 -15.16 30.76 -5.25
C PHE A 223 -15.17 29.62 -6.27
N LYS A 224 -15.59 29.95 -7.50
CA LYS A 224 -15.89 29.00 -8.57
C LYS A 224 -14.82 27.90 -8.75
N PRO A 225 -15.26 26.67 -9.04
CA PRO A 225 -14.45 25.46 -8.97
C PRO A 225 -13.44 25.36 -10.12
N LYS A 226 -12.65 24.27 -10.08
CA LYS A 226 -12.04 23.66 -11.27
C LYS A 226 -13.01 23.81 -12.43
N SER A 227 -12.52 24.35 -13.53
CA SER A 227 -13.38 24.55 -14.69
C SER A 227 -13.83 23.19 -15.22
N VAL A 228 -15.02 23.08 -15.81
CA VAL A 228 -15.42 21.87 -16.56
C VAL A 228 -14.32 21.43 -17.53
N PHE A 229 -13.55 22.40 -18.04
CA PHE A 229 -12.39 22.19 -18.89
C PHE A 229 -11.27 21.39 -18.21
N ASP A 230 -11.01 21.59 -16.91
CA ASP A 230 -10.01 20.80 -16.18
C ASP A 230 -10.41 19.32 -16.16
N VAL A 231 -11.70 19.02 -16.04
CA VAL A 231 -12.18 17.63 -16.03
C VAL A 231 -12.21 17.02 -17.41
N ILE A 232 -12.55 17.81 -18.44
CA ILE A 232 -12.43 17.38 -19.84
C ILE A 232 -10.97 17.04 -20.17
N ARG A 233 -10.01 17.81 -19.63
CA ARG A 233 -8.57 17.58 -19.79
C ARG A 233 -8.10 16.30 -19.07
N GLU A 234 -8.62 16.02 -17.89
CA GLU A 234 -8.28 14.83 -17.06
C GLU A 234 -9.12 13.57 -17.43
N PHE A 235 -9.95 13.62 -18.47
CA PHE A 235 -10.81 12.50 -18.86
C PHE A 235 -10.01 11.37 -19.52
N GLN A 236 -10.14 10.14 -19.00
CA GLN A 236 -9.47 8.94 -19.49
C GLN A 236 -10.45 7.98 -20.17
N PHE A 237 -10.02 7.30 -21.23
CA PHE A 237 -10.88 6.40 -22.05
C PHE A 237 -11.15 5.05 -21.37
N SER A 238 -10.43 4.74 -20.28
CA SER A 238 -10.75 3.64 -19.36
C SER A 238 -12.00 3.92 -18.52
N GLN A 239 -12.50 5.16 -18.50
CA GLN A 239 -13.70 5.51 -17.74
C GLN A 239 -14.98 5.03 -18.44
N LYS A 240 -16.03 4.81 -17.65
CA LYS A 240 -17.35 4.33 -18.12
C LYS A 240 -18.09 5.40 -18.94
N LEU A 241 -18.91 4.98 -19.89
CA LEU A 241 -19.77 5.86 -20.69
C LEU A 241 -20.64 6.78 -19.82
N LYS A 242 -21.16 6.26 -18.70
CA LYS A 242 -21.90 7.05 -17.72
C LYS A 242 -21.16 8.31 -17.27
N LYS A 243 -19.84 8.25 -17.09
CA LYS A 243 -19.05 9.42 -16.65
C LYS A 243 -18.92 10.46 -17.77
N LEU A 244 -18.80 10.03 -19.01
CA LEU A 244 -18.75 10.91 -20.18
C LEU A 244 -20.09 11.64 -20.39
N ILE A 245 -21.20 10.92 -20.35
CA ILE A 245 -22.56 11.49 -20.48
C ILE A 245 -22.81 12.50 -19.37
N ASN A 246 -22.41 12.17 -18.15
CA ASN A 246 -22.47 13.07 -17.03
C ASN A 246 -21.73 14.39 -17.32
N ILE A 247 -20.47 14.36 -17.77
CA ILE A 247 -19.72 15.57 -18.15
C ILE A 247 -20.49 16.38 -19.19
N TYR A 248 -21.04 15.71 -20.21
CA TYR A 248 -21.88 16.35 -21.23
C TYR A 248 -23.09 17.06 -20.62
N ILE A 249 -23.91 16.39 -19.81
CA ILE A 249 -25.10 16.97 -19.16
C ILE A 249 -24.71 18.20 -18.33
N TYR A 250 -23.60 18.13 -17.60
CA TYR A 250 -23.10 19.27 -16.84
C TYR A 250 -22.72 20.45 -17.73
N CYS A 251 -22.04 20.21 -18.86
CA CYS A 251 -21.71 21.27 -19.80
C CYS A 251 -22.97 22.01 -20.30
N ILE A 252 -24.03 21.26 -20.61
CA ILE A 252 -25.28 21.82 -21.11
C ILE A 252 -26.04 22.57 -20.00
N HIS A 253 -26.11 22.02 -18.78
CA HIS A 253 -26.74 22.69 -17.63
C HIS A 253 -26.12 24.05 -17.33
N GLU A 254 -24.80 24.16 -17.43
CA GLU A 254 -24.06 25.42 -17.23
C GLU A 254 -24.09 26.35 -18.47
N ASN A 255 -24.94 26.05 -19.45
CA ASN A 255 -25.09 26.80 -20.70
C ASN A 255 -23.80 26.94 -21.53
N TYR A 256 -22.88 25.97 -21.44
CA TYR A 256 -21.71 25.95 -22.33
C TYR A 256 -22.11 25.48 -23.73
N GLN A 257 -21.95 26.36 -24.71
CA GLN A 257 -22.31 26.07 -26.11
C GLN A 257 -21.10 25.52 -26.89
N PRO A 258 -21.28 24.49 -27.74
CA PRO A 258 -20.26 24.09 -28.69
C PRO A 258 -20.08 25.16 -29.78
N LYS A 259 -19.13 24.94 -30.70
CA LYS A 259 -18.98 25.76 -31.91
C LYS A 259 -20.29 25.74 -32.68
N THR A 260 -20.73 26.89 -33.21
CA THR A 260 -22.01 27.05 -33.94
C THR A 260 -22.26 25.96 -34.99
N LYS A 261 -21.21 25.56 -35.72
CA LYS A 261 -21.26 24.47 -36.72
C LYS A 261 -21.61 23.08 -36.17
N HIS A 262 -21.65 22.90 -34.86
CA HIS A 262 -21.99 21.66 -34.19
C HIS A 262 -23.35 21.70 -33.47
N ASN A 263 -24.12 22.78 -33.59
CA ASN A 263 -25.44 22.89 -32.95
C ASN A 263 -26.40 21.77 -33.40
N TYR A 264 -26.41 21.43 -34.69
CA TYR A 264 -27.22 20.32 -35.20
C TYR A 264 -26.83 18.95 -34.59
N LEU A 265 -25.57 18.77 -34.21
CA LEU A 265 -25.11 17.53 -33.56
C LEU A 265 -25.59 17.43 -32.12
N LEU A 266 -25.85 18.57 -31.47
CA LEU A 266 -26.36 18.64 -30.11
C LEU A 266 -27.78 18.08 -30.04
N GLU A 267 -28.65 18.50 -30.97
CA GLU A 267 -30.02 18.01 -31.08
C GLU A 267 -30.04 16.50 -31.38
N GLN A 268 -29.24 16.06 -32.36
CA GLN A 268 -29.11 14.64 -32.69
C GLN A 268 -28.65 13.81 -31.49
N LEU A 269 -27.65 14.29 -30.74
CA LEU A 269 -27.12 13.58 -29.59
C LEU A 269 -28.13 13.49 -28.44
N ASN A 270 -28.88 14.55 -28.16
CA ASN A 270 -29.87 14.57 -27.09
C ASN A 270 -30.92 13.46 -27.28
N THR A 271 -31.40 13.26 -28.51
CA THR A 271 -32.35 12.19 -28.82
C THR A 271 -31.73 10.81 -28.61
N GLN A 272 -30.47 10.60 -29.01
CA GLN A 272 -29.76 9.33 -28.85
C GLN A 272 -29.43 9.00 -27.38
N LEU A 273 -29.15 10.01 -26.57
CA LEU A 273 -28.83 9.85 -25.15
C LEU A 273 -30.02 9.38 -24.33
N ILE A 274 -31.25 9.74 -24.70
CA ILE A 274 -32.47 9.24 -24.04
C ILE A 274 -32.51 7.72 -24.10
N THR A 275 -32.25 7.13 -25.28
CA THR A 275 -32.21 5.68 -25.49
C THR A 275 -31.09 5.00 -24.70
N ILE A 276 -29.91 5.61 -24.61
CA ILE A 276 -28.78 5.06 -23.84
C ILE A 276 -29.02 5.16 -22.33
N LEU A 277 -29.64 6.24 -21.86
CA LEU A 277 -29.92 6.44 -20.43
C LEU A 277 -30.95 5.44 -19.90
N SER A 278 -31.82 4.90 -20.76
CA SER A 278 -32.71 3.78 -20.41
C SER A 278 -32.02 2.42 -20.33
N ASP A 279 -30.80 2.25 -20.87
CA ASP A 279 -30.07 0.98 -20.85
C ASP A 279 -28.88 0.99 -19.86
N ASN A 280 -29.07 0.35 -18.70
CA ASN A 280 -28.06 0.26 -17.65
C ASN A 280 -26.83 -0.59 -18.02
N ILE A 281 -26.91 -1.47 -19.01
CA ILE A 281 -25.80 -2.36 -19.40
C ILE A 281 -24.74 -1.53 -20.10
N HIS A 282 -25.12 -0.76 -21.12
CA HIS A 282 -24.20 0.05 -21.91
C HIS A 282 -23.54 1.19 -21.12
N LEU A 283 -24.24 1.76 -20.14
CA LEU A 283 -23.70 2.81 -19.26
C LEU A 283 -22.46 2.37 -18.46
N ASN A 284 -22.34 1.06 -18.20
CA ASN A 284 -21.24 0.48 -17.44
C ASN A 284 -20.02 0.10 -18.29
N SER A 285 -20.16 0.07 -19.63
CA SER A 285 -19.05 -0.18 -20.55
C SER A 285 -18.07 1.00 -20.56
N THR A 286 -16.78 0.68 -20.72
CA THR A 286 -15.74 1.70 -20.87
C THR A 286 -15.71 2.25 -22.29
N ILE A 287 -15.22 3.48 -22.48
CA ILE A 287 -15.10 4.06 -23.83
C ILE A 287 -14.22 3.18 -24.73
N HIS A 288 -13.13 2.62 -24.17
CA HIS A 288 -12.26 1.68 -24.88
C HIS A 288 -13.00 0.43 -25.40
N THR A 289 -13.72 -0.25 -24.51
CA THR A 289 -14.50 -1.45 -24.89
C THR A 289 -15.60 -1.14 -25.92
N ILE A 290 -16.18 0.06 -25.85
CA ILE A 290 -17.20 0.50 -26.81
C ILE A 290 -16.56 0.70 -28.19
N ALA A 291 -15.39 1.35 -28.26
CA ALA A 291 -14.69 1.61 -29.52
C ALA A 291 -14.33 0.34 -30.29
N GLN A 292 -14.06 -0.76 -29.59
CA GLN A 292 -13.75 -2.07 -30.17
C GLN A 292 -14.99 -2.94 -30.43
N SER A 293 -16.17 -2.51 -30.01
CA SER A 293 -17.40 -3.29 -30.14
C SER A 293 -17.91 -3.30 -31.60
N LYS A 294 -18.81 -4.24 -31.91
CA LYS A 294 -19.54 -4.23 -33.20
C LYS A 294 -20.76 -3.30 -33.19
N ASP A 295 -21.05 -2.66 -32.06
CA ASP A 295 -22.22 -1.81 -31.88
C ASP A 295 -21.96 -0.42 -32.48
N LYS A 296 -22.36 -0.27 -33.75
CA LYS A 296 -22.21 0.99 -34.50
C LYS A 296 -22.96 2.15 -33.85
N PHE A 297 -24.12 1.90 -33.23
CA PHE A 297 -24.92 2.94 -32.59
C PHE A 297 -24.20 3.50 -31.35
N LEU A 298 -23.67 2.61 -30.51
CA LEU A 298 -22.97 2.99 -29.30
C LEU A 298 -21.64 3.69 -29.59
N ILE A 299 -20.90 3.20 -30.60
CA ILE A 299 -19.68 3.85 -31.10
C ILE A 299 -19.98 5.27 -31.58
N GLN A 300 -21.00 5.42 -32.43
CA GLN A 300 -21.35 6.71 -33.01
C GLN A 300 -21.82 7.70 -31.94
N THR A 301 -22.66 7.27 -31.00
CA THR A 301 -23.16 8.13 -29.92
C THR A 301 -22.03 8.57 -28.99
N THR A 302 -21.12 7.65 -28.66
CA THR A 302 -19.92 7.95 -27.85
C THR A 302 -19.01 8.95 -28.55
N TYR A 303 -18.77 8.75 -29.85
CA TYR A 303 -17.99 9.67 -30.67
C TYR A 303 -18.62 11.07 -30.73
N LEU A 304 -19.93 11.16 -30.94
CA LEU A 304 -20.66 12.43 -30.96
C LEU A 304 -20.56 13.17 -29.61
N THR A 305 -20.74 12.44 -28.52
CA THR A 305 -20.58 12.99 -27.16
C THR A 305 -19.21 13.60 -26.95
N LEU A 306 -18.14 12.85 -27.27
CA LEU A 306 -16.75 13.35 -27.20
C LEU A 306 -16.53 14.54 -28.15
N LYS A 307 -17.09 14.51 -29.35
CA LYS A 307 -16.94 15.58 -30.35
C LYS A 307 -17.53 16.90 -29.84
N ILE A 308 -18.69 16.86 -29.19
CA ILE A 308 -19.33 18.04 -28.62
C ILE A 308 -18.54 18.56 -27.41
N ILE A 309 -18.19 17.69 -26.47
CA ILE A 309 -17.41 18.06 -25.27
C ILE A 309 -16.09 18.75 -25.67
N TYR A 310 -15.34 18.18 -26.61
CA TYR A 310 -14.09 18.81 -27.07
C TYR A 310 -14.33 20.07 -27.91
N SER A 311 -15.49 20.21 -28.56
CA SER A 311 -15.85 21.46 -29.22
C SER A 311 -16.10 22.58 -28.21
N ILE A 312 -16.78 22.28 -27.11
CA ILE A 312 -17.02 23.21 -26.00
C ILE A 312 -15.68 23.64 -25.39
N PHE A 313 -14.79 22.67 -25.14
CA PHE A 313 -13.44 22.93 -24.64
C PHE A 313 -12.63 23.84 -25.58
N ALA A 314 -12.65 23.54 -26.88
CA ALA A 314 -11.91 24.31 -27.88
C ALA A 314 -12.33 25.78 -27.97
N GLU A 315 -13.64 26.05 -27.85
CA GLU A 315 -14.18 27.40 -27.96
C GLU A 315 -13.74 28.29 -26.80
N ARG A 316 -13.70 27.73 -25.59
CA ARG A 316 -13.40 28.51 -24.39
C ARG A 316 -11.90 28.67 -24.13
N CYS A 317 -11.08 27.67 -24.46
CA CYS A 317 -9.66 27.68 -24.16
C CYS A 317 -8.80 28.35 -25.25
N GLN A 318 -9.37 28.74 -26.39
CA GLN A 318 -8.65 29.33 -27.54
C GLN A 318 -7.40 28.54 -27.99
N SER A 319 -7.28 27.26 -27.60
CA SER A 319 -6.13 26.41 -27.91
C SER A 319 -6.50 25.42 -29.01
N SER A 320 -5.57 25.18 -29.94
CA SER A 320 -5.76 24.25 -31.06
C SER A 320 -5.50 22.78 -30.68
N LEU A 321 -4.86 22.53 -29.53
CA LEU A 321 -4.60 21.19 -28.98
C LEU A 321 -5.85 20.65 -28.27
N THR A 322 -6.81 20.15 -29.06
CA THR A 322 -8.22 20.08 -28.65
C THR A 322 -8.75 18.68 -28.30
N LYS A 323 -8.04 17.59 -28.59
CA LYS A 323 -8.54 16.21 -28.35
C LYS A 323 -7.41 15.23 -28.02
N PRO A 324 -7.51 14.36 -27.01
CA PRO A 324 -6.44 13.43 -26.66
C PRO A 324 -6.15 12.45 -27.80
N THR A 325 -4.94 11.88 -27.84
CA THR A 325 -4.55 10.95 -28.91
C THR A 325 -5.49 9.76 -29.01
N SER A 326 -5.93 9.23 -27.87
CA SER A 326 -6.92 8.15 -27.78
C SER A 326 -8.22 8.46 -28.52
N TYR A 327 -8.68 9.73 -28.53
CA TYR A 327 -9.86 10.11 -29.32
C TYR A 327 -9.66 9.81 -30.81
N HIS A 328 -8.47 10.07 -31.33
CA HIS A 328 -8.17 9.87 -32.73
C HIS A 328 -7.95 8.40 -33.06
N ILE A 329 -7.30 7.65 -32.17
CA ILE A 329 -7.09 6.21 -32.36
C ILE A 329 -8.42 5.45 -32.39
N TYR A 330 -9.32 5.76 -31.45
CA TYR A 330 -10.55 4.99 -31.29
C TYR A 330 -11.70 5.41 -32.22
N PHE A 331 -11.74 6.66 -32.67
CA PHE A 331 -12.91 7.21 -33.36
C PHE A 331 -12.58 8.01 -34.62
N ARG A 332 -11.35 7.94 -35.13
CA ARG A 332 -10.94 8.55 -36.40
C ARG A 332 -10.07 7.57 -37.18
N ASP A 333 -9.80 7.92 -38.44
CA ASP A 333 -8.88 7.16 -39.26
C ASP A 333 -7.47 7.16 -38.66
N LYS A 334 -6.82 6.00 -38.73
CA LYS A 334 -5.45 5.75 -38.26
C LYS A 334 -4.47 6.82 -38.75
N SER A 335 -4.55 7.18 -40.03
CA SER A 335 -3.72 8.21 -40.68
C SER A 335 -3.87 9.61 -40.07
N LYS A 336 -5.04 9.93 -39.50
CA LYS A 336 -5.29 11.22 -38.84
C LYS A 336 -4.78 11.23 -37.40
N ALA A 337 -4.83 10.09 -36.72
CA ALA A 337 -4.23 9.92 -35.40
C ALA A 337 -2.71 10.07 -35.47
N GLU A 338 -2.08 9.45 -36.47
CA GLU A 338 -0.64 9.53 -36.74
C GLU A 338 -0.17 10.98 -36.97
N LYS A 339 -0.84 11.73 -37.85
CA LYS A 339 -0.51 13.14 -38.13
C LYS A 339 -0.59 14.03 -36.89
N ILE A 340 -1.61 13.84 -36.04
CA ILE A 340 -1.81 14.65 -34.84
C ILE A 340 -0.79 14.28 -33.77
N TYR A 341 -0.38 13.01 -33.70
CA TYR A 341 0.64 12.58 -32.77
C TYR A 341 2.04 13.05 -33.17
N ALA A 342 2.41 12.98 -34.45
CA ALA A 342 3.68 13.51 -34.95
C ALA A 342 3.87 14.98 -34.56
N LYS A 343 2.85 15.81 -34.80
CA LYS A 343 2.84 17.23 -34.40
C LYS A 343 2.92 17.43 -32.87
N ARG A 344 2.48 16.45 -32.08
CA ARG A 344 2.54 16.48 -30.61
C ARG A 344 3.89 16.09 -30.06
N ILE A 345 4.57 15.13 -30.66
CA ILE A 345 5.95 14.77 -30.30
C ILE A 345 6.85 15.99 -30.45
N GLU A 346 6.71 16.73 -31.55
CA GLU A 346 7.46 17.97 -31.82
C GLU A 346 7.19 19.07 -30.78
N SER A 347 6.07 19.02 -30.05
CA SER A 347 5.60 20.10 -29.15
C SER A 347 5.53 19.75 -27.66
N LEU A 348 5.81 18.51 -27.23
CA LEU A 348 5.52 18.07 -25.85
C LEU A 348 6.74 17.77 -24.96
N ASN A 349 6.81 18.54 -23.87
CA ASN A 349 7.11 18.03 -22.53
C ASN A 349 6.07 16.95 -22.15
N LEU A 350 6.34 15.68 -22.44
CA LEU A 350 5.43 14.55 -22.18
C LEU A 350 5.06 14.45 -20.68
N SER A 351 3.86 14.89 -20.27
CA SER A 351 3.26 14.40 -19.03
C SER A 351 3.08 12.88 -19.12
N ASP A 352 3.05 12.18 -17.98
CA ASP A 352 3.21 10.71 -17.88
C ASP A 352 2.09 9.86 -18.53
N GLU A 353 1.12 10.45 -19.23
CA GLU A 353 -0.11 9.78 -19.68
C GLU A 353 -0.16 9.16 -21.11
N PRO A 354 0.72 9.42 -22.11
CA PRO A 354 0.47 8.91 -23.46
C PRO A 354 0.98 7.48 -23.75
N LEU A 355 1.67 6.80 -22.81
CA LEU A 355 2.36 5.54 -23.12
C LEU A 355 1.51 4.26 -22.90
N THR A 356 0.30 4.37 -22.35
CA THR A 356 -0.59 3.22 -22.17
C THR A 356 -1.19 2.70 -23.48
N VAL A 357 -1.34 3.58 -24.49
CA VAL A 357 -1.89 3.20 -25.81
C VAL A 357 -0.85 2.51 -26.70
N ILE A 358 0.44 2.62 -26.37
CA ILE A 358 1.54 1.96 -27.10
C ILE A 358 1.56 0.44 -26.84
N LYS A 359 0.70 -0.12 -25.98
CA LYS A 359 0.75 -1.56 -25.65
C LYS A 359 -0.11 -2.47 -26.53
N SER A 360 -0.92 -1.93 -27.45
CA SER A 360 -1.74 -2.76 -28.35
C SER A 360 -1.02 -3.04 -29.66
N ASP A 361 -1.10 -4.28 -30.14
CA ASP A 361 -0.61 -4.69 -31.47
C ASP A 361 -1.26 -3.90 -32.62
N GLU A 362 -2.42 -3.26 -32.37
CA GLU A 362 -3.10 -2.36 -33.30
C GLU A 362 -2.29 -1.09 -33.65
N CYS A 363 -1.21 -0.80 -32.91
CA CYS A 363 -0.41 0.43 -33.05
C CYS A 363 1.04 0.18 -33.52
N ILE A 364 1.36 -0.97 -34.13
CA ILE A 364 2.74 -1.32 -34.54
C ILE A 364 3.34 -0.30 -35.51
N GLU A 365 2.66 0.05 -36.60
CA GLU A 365 3.17 1.04 -37.57
C GLU A 365 3.53 2.38 -36.91
N PHE A 366 2.74 2.76 -35.92
CA PHE A 366 2.96 3.96 -35.13
C PHE A 366 4.17 3.83 -34.19
N GLN A 367 4.33 2.68 -33.51
CA GLN A 367 5.54 2.36 -32.75
C GLN A 367 6.79 2.43 -33.65
N MET A 368 6.71 1.90 -34.86
CA MET A 368 7.80 1.93 -35.84
C MET A 368 8.16 3.36 -36.26
N SER A 369 7.17 4.23 -36.46
CA SER A 369 7.38 5.65 -36.76
C SER A 369 8.03 6.41 -35.59
N LEU A 370 7.61 6.11 -34.36
CA LEU A 370 8.21 6.65 -33.14
C LEU A 370 9.69 6.31 -33.04
N VAL A 371 10.03 5.05 -33.28
CA VAL A 371 11.41 4.58 -33.27
C VAL A 371 12.23 5.33 -34.32
N LYS A 372 11.75 5.47 -35.57
CA LYS A 372 12.47 6.24 -36.61
C LYS A 372 12.74 7.70 -36.23
N SER A 373 11.85 8.28 -35.43
CA SER A 373 11.92 9.69 -35.04
C SER A 373 12.69 9.90 -33.74
N LEU A 374 13.22 8.86 -33.11
CA LEU A 374 13.70 8.90 -31.73
C LEU A 374 14.83 9.93 -31.48
N HIS A 375 15.67 10.17 -32.49
CA HIS A 375 16.76 11.15 -32.45
C HIS A 375 16.30 12.62 -32.31
N THR A 376 15.07 12.94 -32.70
CA THR A 376 14.50 14.29 -32.55
C THR A 376 13.71 14.46 -31.24
N ILE A 377 13.59 13.40 -30.44
CA ILE A 377 12.75 13.38 -29.25
C ILE A 377 13.58 13.69 -28.00
N SER A 378 13.28 14.82 -27.35
CA SER A 378 13.95 15.27 -26.12
C SER A 378 13.82 14.31 -24.92
N ARG A 379 12.86 13.38 -24.94
CA ARG A 379 12.60 12.37 -23.88
C ARG A 379 12.71 10.93 -24.39
N LYS A 380 13.75 10.65 -25.17
CA LYS A 380 14.10 9.34 -25.72
C LYS A 380 13.81 8.16 -24.79
N THR A 381 14.30 8.19 -23.55
CA THR A 381 14.14 7.08 -22.58
C THR A 381 12.69 6.69 -22.29
N LYS A 382 11.75 7.64 -22.25
CA LYS A 382 10.33 7.32 -22.00
C LYS A 382 9.70 6.58 -23.18
N VAL A 383 10.09 6.93 -24.40
CA VAL A 383 9.63 6.25 -25.61
C VAL A 383 10.20 4.83 -25.64
N GLU A 384 11.50 4.66 -25.40
CA GLU A 384 12.16 3.35 -25.33
C GLU A 384 11.47 2.43 -24.32
N GLN A 385 11.22 2.91 -23.10
CA GLN A 385 10.50 2.13 -22.07
C GLN A 385 9.11 1.68 -22.55
N ALA A 386 8.39 2.51 -23.29
CA ALA A 386 7.07 2.15 -23.80
C ALA A 386 7.12 1.14 -24.94
N ILE A 387 8.13 1.23 -25.82
CA ILE A 387 8.36 0.24 -26.86
C ILE A 387 8.69 -1.12 -26.23
N PHE A 388 9.63 -1.18 -25.28
CA PHE A 388 9.92 -2.45 -24.58
C PHE A 388 8.72 -2.97 -23.78
N SER A 389 7.92 -2.06 -23.20
CA SER A 389 6.70 -2.43 -22.50
C SER A 389 5.58 -2.95 -23.41
N SER A 390 5.62 -2.67 -24.72
CA SER A 390 4.63 -3.22 -25.67
C SER A 390 4.83 -4.72 -25.87
N ASN A 391 6.04 -5.22 -25.60
CA ASN A 391 6.42 -6.61 -25.86
C ASN A 391 6.13 -7.06 -27.30
N ASN A 392 6.23 -6.13 -28.25
CA ASN A 392 6.13 -6.41 -29.68
C ASN A 392 7.53 -6.44 -30.30
N LEU A 393 7.85 -7.51 -31.02
CA LEU A 393 9.19 -7.75 -31.53
C LEU A 393 9.58 -6.79 -32.66
N GLU A 394 8.66 -6.40 -33.54
CA GLU A 394 8.94 -5.54 -34.70
C GLU A 394 9.52 -4.16 -34.34
N PRO A 395 8.92 -3.37 -33.43
CA PRO A 395 9.48 -2.08 -33.02
C PRO A 395 10.76 -2.23 -32.19
N ILE A 396 10.89 -3.31 -31.41
CA ILE A 396 12.11 -3.61 -30.65
C ILE A 396 13.26 -3.93 -31.62
N TYR A 397 13.00 -4.76 -32.63
CA TYR A 397 13.94 -5.07 -33.71
C TYR A 397 14.40 -3.78 -34.40
N LEU A 398 13.46 -2.89 -34.76
CA LEU A 398 13.79 -1.63 -35.39
C LEU A 398 14.61 -0.71 -34.48
N MET A 399 14.33 -0.71 -33.16
CA MET A 399 15.12 0.05 -32.20
C MET A 399 16.57 -0.40 -32.17
N PHE A 400 16.81 -1.71 -32.10
CA PHE A 400 18.17 -2.26 -32.15
C PHE A 400 18.86 -1.96 -33.48
N LYS A 401 18.13 -2.02 -34.59
CA LYS A 401 18.67 -1.71 -35.92
C LYS A 401 19.15 -0.27 -36.04
N LEU A 402 18.44 0.69 -35.44
CA LEU A 402 18.73 2.13 -35.61
C LEU A 402 19.59 2.72 -34.48
N TYR A 403 19.51 2.17 -33.27
CA TYR A 403 20.10 2.79 -32.06
C TYR A 403 20.91 1.79 -31.23
N LYS A 404 21.58 0.85 -31.90
CA LYS A 404 22.37 -0.21 -31.26
C LYS A 404 23.25 0.37 -30.13
N ASP A 405 24.17 1.25 -30.45
CA ASP A 405 25.17 1.75 -29.48
C ASP A 405 24.55 2.46 -28.27
N ASP A 406 23.50 3.26 -28.49
CA ASP A 406 22.81 3.97 -27.42
C ASP A 406 22.10 3.03 -26.44
N LEU A 407 21.54 1.92 -26.97
CA LEU A 407 20.84 0.93 -26.17
C LEU A 407 21.82 0.10 -25.33
N TYR A 408 23.03 -0.13 -25.84
CA TYR A 408 24.04 -0.99 -25.19
C TYR A 408 24.42 -0.46 -23.80
N GLY A 409 24.54 0.85 -23.63
CA GLY A 409 24.89 1.45 -22.34
C GLY A 409 23.77 1.43 -21.28
N ASN A 410 22.51 1.29 -21.68
CA ASN A 410 21.35 1.52 -20.80
C ASN A 410 20.34 0.37 -20.77
N PHE A 411 20.64 -0.76 -21.42
CA PHE A 411 19.66 -1.82 -21.66
C PHE A 411 19.05 -2.40 -20.38
N PHE A 412 19.82 -2.49 -19.29
CA PHE A 412 19.35 -2.98 -17.99
C PHE A 412 18.10 -2.24 -17.49
N ARG A 413 17.89 -0.98 -17.89
CA ARG A 413 16.70 -0.19 -17.52
C ARG A 413 15.42 -0.75 -18.14
N TYR A 414 15.53 -1.42 -19.30
CA TYR A 414 14.40 -1.90 -20.07
C TYR A 414 14.01 -3.35 -19.78
N LEU A 415 14.93 -4.15 -19.21
CA LEU A 415 14.71 -5.57 -18.88
C LEU A 415 13.44 -5.84 -18.06
N ARG A 416 13.14 -4.95 -17.12
CA ARG A 416 11.95 -5.08 -16.26
C ARG A 416 10.63 -5.06 -17.03
N PHE A 417 10.61 -4.49 -18.24
CA PHE A 417 9.42 -4.35 -19.09
C PHE A 417 9.23 -5.53 -20.05
N ILE A 418 10.25 -6.36 -20.22
CA ILE A 418 10.20 -7.55 -21.08
C ILE A 418 9.52 -8.68 -20.30
N THR A 419 8.40 -9.16 -20.83
CA THR A 419 7.54 -10.20 -20.22
C THR A 419 7.30 -11.39 -21.13
N LYS A 420 7.72 -11.33 -22.40
CA LYS A 420 7.66 -12.43 -23.36
C LYS A 420 9.05 -13.03 -23.61
N THR A 421 9.12 -14.35 -23.67
CA THR A 421 10.37 -15.09 -23.91
C THR A 421 10.92 -14.86 -25.31
N GLU A 422 10.05 -14.68 -26.32
CA GLU A 422 10.47 -14.49 -27.72
C GLU A 422 11.37 -13.26 -27.91
N ILE A 423 11.22 -12.23 -27.07
CA ILE A 423 12.09 -11.04 -27.10
C ILE A 423 13.48 -11.38 -26.57
N LEU A 424 13.57 -12.22 -25.53
CA LEU A 424 14.85 -12.69 -25.01
C LEU A 424 15.55 -13.61 -26.01
N ASP A 425 14.80 -14.49 -26.70
CA ASP A 425 15.33 -15.34 -27.76
C ASP A 425 15.94 -14.50 -28.89
N TYR A 426 15.20 -13.48 -29.35
CA TYR A 426 15.73 -12.54 -30.35
C TYR A 426 17.04 -11.87 -29.89
N ILE A 427 17.10 -11.39 -28.64
CA ILE A 427 18.31 -10.74 -28.11
C ILE A 427 19.45 -11.75 -27.98
N PHE A 428 19.17 -12.99 -27.56
CA PHE A 428 20.15 -14.05 -27.45
C PHE A 428 20.76 -14.40 -28.82
N ASP A 429 19.94 -14.50 -29.86
CA ASP A 429 20.38 -14.89 -31.21
C ASP A 429 21.11 -13.75 -31.94
N ASN A 430 20.73 -12.48 -31.69
CA ASN A 430 21.17 -11.35 -32.51
C ASN A 430 22.09 -10.35 -31.79
N HIS A 431 22.05 -10.33 -30.45
CA HIS A 431 22.76 -9.34 -29.63
C HIS A 431 23.27 -9.97 -28.33
N GLN A 432 23.81 -11.18 -28.40
CA GLN A 432 24.24 -11.97 -27.24
C GLN A 432 25.21 -11.19 -26.33
N GLU A 433 26.08 -10.36 -26.90
CA GLU A 433 27.08 -9.55 -26.20
C GLU A 433 26.48 -8.54 -25.21
N LEU A 434 25.20 -8.17 -25.37
CA LEU A 434 24.52 -7.21 -24.51
C LEU A 434 24.23 -7.73 -23.12
N MET A 435 23.65 -8.92 -23.09
CA MET A 435 22.94 -9.43 -21.92
C MET A 435 23.57 -10.69 -21.36
N PHE A 436 24.27 -11.42 -22.22
CA PHE A 436 24.69 -12.76 -21.90
C PHE A 436 26.17 -12.80 -21.57
N SER A 437 26.84 -11.70 -21.25
CA SER A 437 28.24 -11.75 -20.79
C SER A 437 28.36 -12.60 -19.52
N ASP A 438 29.50 -13.26 -19.33
CA ASP A 438 29.72 -14.04 -18.12
C ASP A 438 29.83 -13.11 -16.91
N ASN A 439 29.30 -13.57 -15.77
CA ASN A 439 29.26 -12.83 -14.50
C ASN A 439 28.54 -11.48 -14.59
N ASN A 440 27.45 -11.40 -15.37
CA ASN A 440 26.63 -10.19 -15.45
C ASN A 440 25.62 -10.09 -14.28
N PRO A 441 25.30 -8.89 -13.76
CA PRO A 441 24.34 -8.71 -12.67
C PRO A 441 22.88 -8.52 -13.14
N LEU A 442 22.54 -8.88 -14.39
CA LEU A 442 21.26 -8.49 -14.99
C LEU A 442 20.04 -9.21 -14.42
N TRP A 443 20.25 -10.29 -13.67
CA TRP A 443 19.17 -11.01 -12.97
C TRP A 443 18.32 -10.09 -12.08
N ILE A 444 18.92 -9.04 -11.47
CA ILE A 444 18.24 -8.09 -10.58
C ILE A 444 17.19 -7.24 -11.33
N TYR A 445 17.42 -7.01 -12.63
CA TYR A 445 16.61 -6.12 -13.46
C TYR A 445 15.58 -6.86 -14.30
N THR A 446 15.69 -8.19 -14.38
CA THR A 446 14.84 -9.03 -15.22
C THR A 446 13.45 -9.20 -14.60
N ASN A 447 12.42 -9.18 -15.44
CA ASN A 447 11.07 -9.48 -15.01
C ASN A 447 10.94 -10.97 -14.59
N SER A 448 10.32 -11.24 -13.45
CA SER A 448 10.13 -12.60 -12.90
C SER A 448 9.48 -13.57 -13.88
N LYS A 449 8.58 -13.10 -14.75
CA LYS A 449 7.88 -13.92 -15.76
C LYS A 449 8.81 -14.60 -16.77
N VAL A 450 9.96 -13.99 -17.08
CA VAL A 450 10.92 -14.50 -18.07
C VAL A 450 12.22 -14.97 -17.46
N MET A 451 12.39 -14.85 -16.13
CA MET A 451 13.65 -15.15 -15.46
C MET A 451 14.09 -16.61 -15.62
N GLY A 452 13.16 -17.56 -15.53
CA GLY A 452 13.47 -18.99 -15.76
C GLY A 452 13.97 -19.28 -17.17
N HIS A 453 13.44 -18.58 -18.17
CA HIS A 453 13.90 -18.70 -19.54
C HIS A 453 15.30 -18.08 -19.72
N PHE A 454 15.54 -16.91 -19.12
CA PHE A 454 16.85 -16.26 -19.16
C PHE A 454 17.94 -17.13 -18.51
N GLU A 455 17.64 -17.83 -17.41
CA GLU A 455 18.55 -18.81 -16.81
C GLU A 455 18.88 -19.97 -17.75
N ASN A 456 17.89 -20.50 -18.49
CA ASN A 456 18.11 -21.56 -19.46
C ASN A 456 19.04 -21.12 -20.60
N LEU A 457 18.86 -19.88 -21.09
CA LEU A 457 19.71 -19.28 -22.11
C LEU A 457 21.14 -19.04 -21.60
N MET A 458 21.32 -18.56 -20.36
CA MET A 458 22.65 -18.44 -19.75
C MET A 458 23.33 -19.81 -19.59
N LYS A 459 22.56 -20.82 -19.17
CA LYS A 459 23.03 -22.19 -19.02
C LYS A 459 23.47 -22.82 -20.35
N SER A 460 22.74 -22.58 -21.44
CA SER A 460 23.05 -23.16 -22.76
C SER A 460 24.42 -22.74 -23.30
N ILE A 461 24.90 -21.57 -22.89
CA ILE A 461 26.22 -21.03 -23.25
C ILE A 461 27.25 -21.11 -22.13
N SER A 462 26.94 -21.84 -21.05
CA SER A 462 27.80 -22.04 -19.89
C SER A 462 28.28 -20.74 -19.23
N ARG A 463 27.43 -19.72 -19.17
CA ARG A 463 27.72 -18.44 -18.51
C ARG A 463 26.86 -18.28 -17.25
N LYS A 464 27.30 -17.42 -16.33
CA LYS A 464 26.68 -17.23 -15.02
C LYS A 464 26.24 -15.79 -14.78
N PHE A 465 25.21 -15.64 -13.96
CA PHE A 465 24.84 -14.38 -13.33
C PHE A 465 25.70 -14.13 -12.09
N LEU A 466 26.10 -12.87 -11.88
CA LEU A 466 26.84 -12.43 -10.70
C LEU A 466 25.90 -11.87 -9.63
N ILE A 467 25.97 -12.43 -8.44
CA ILE A 467 25.38 -11.87 -7.22
C ILE A 467 26.43 -10.98 -6.54
N LYS A 468 26.31 -9.66 -6.70
CA LYS A 468 27.23 -8.67 -6.11
C LYS A 468 27.09 -8.63 -4.59
N SER A 469 28.19 -8.62 -3.85
CA SER A 469 28.19 -8.57 -2.38
C SER A 469 27.58 -7.28 -1.82
N ASN A 470 27.64 -6.19 -2.58
CA ASN A 470 27.02 -4.90 -2.24
C ASN A 470 26.24 -4.34 -3.42
N LEU A 471 25.04 -3.83 -3.16
CA LEU A 471 24.23 -3.10 -4.13
C LEU A 471 24.48 -1.60 -4.03
N THR A 472 24.50 -0.94 -5.17
CA THR A 472 24.41 0.52 -5.23
C THR A 472 22.97 0.96 -4.93
N ILE A 473 22.80 2.22 -4.49
CA ILE A 473 21.47 2.81 -4.31
C ILE A 473 20.64 2.71 -5.60
N THR A 474 21.31 2.89 -6.75
CA THR A 474 20.72 2.77 -8.08
C THR A 474 20.25 1.35 -8.41
N ASP A 475 20.93 0.30 -7.93
CA ASP A 475 20.45 -1.08 -8.10
C ASP A 475 19.11 -1.25 -7.35
N LEU A 476 19.05 -0.79 -6.09
CA LEU A 476 17.86 -0.91 -5.23
C LEU A 476 16.64 -0.15 -5.78
N GLU A 477 16.81 1.07 -6.31
CA GLU A 477 15.72 1.87 -6.89
C GLU A 477 15.12 1.24 -8.15
N ASN A 478 15.92 0.48 -8.89
CA ASN A 478 15.53 -0.11 -10.17
C ASN A 478 15.06 -1.56 -10.05
N THR A 479 15.19 -2.16 -8.86
CA THR A 479 14.79 -3.54 -8.58
C THR A 479 13.26 -3.65 -8.43
N PRO A 480 12.60 -4.66 -9.04
CA PRO A 480 11.23 -5.00 -8.71
C PRO A 480 11.15 -5.45 -7.24
N SER A 481 10.69 -4.56 -6.34
CA SER A 481 10.79 -4.75 -4.88
C SER A 481 10.25 -6.07 -4.31
N LYS A 482 9.31 -6.73 -5.02
CA LYS A 482 8.71 -8.00 -4.58
C LYS A 482 9.52 -9.24 -4.99
N ASP A 483 10.24 -9.18 -6.11
CA ASP A 483 10.82 -10.37 -6.76
C ASP A 483 12.32 -10.53 -6.44
N PHE A 484 12.92 -9.57 -5.74
CA PHE A 484 14.36 -9.55 -5.44
C PHE A 484 14.85 -10.76 -4.63
N PHE A 485 14.19 -11.03 -3.50
CA PHE A 485 14.57 -12.16 -2.62
C PHE A 485 14.26 -13.51 -3.28
N GLU A 486 13.23 -13.60 -4.12
CA GLU A 486 12.97 -14.78 -4.94
C GLU A 486 14.12 -15.04 -5.92
N GLY A 487 14.69 -13.99 -6.53
CA GLY A 487 15.89 -14.10 -7.35
C GLY A 487 17.11 -14.62 -6.56
N LEU A 488 17.30 -14.16 -5.33
CA LEU A 488 18.37 -14.68 -4.46
C LEU A 488 18.12 -16.14 -4.06
N GLU A 489 16.88 -16.54 -3.83
CA GLU A 489 16.52 -17.94 -3.57
C GLU A 489 16.80 -18.84 -4.77
N ARG A 490 16.51 -18.37 -5.98
CA ARG A 490 16.88 -19.05 -7.23
C ARG A 490 18.38 -19.20 -7.35
N ALA A 491 19.15 -18.17 -6.98
CA ALA A 491 20.61 -18.22 -6.97
C ALA A 491 21.16 -19.23 -5.97
N VAL A 492 20.53 -19.34 -4.79
CA VAL A 492 20.85 -20.39 -3.82
C VAL A 492 20.60 -21.76 -4.43
N ASP A 493 19.48 -21.99 -5.10
CA ASP A 493 19.13 -23.30 -5.68
C ASP A 493 19.98 -23.68 -6.89
N ASN A 494 20.37 -22.72 -7.72
CA ASN A 494 20.97 -22.96 -9.02
C ASN A 494 22.42 -22.45 -9.15
N PRO A 495 23.39 -23.02 -8.42
CA PRO A 495 24.80 -22.59 -8.49
C PRO A 495 25.47 -22.85 -9.85
N THR A 496 24.78 -23.55 -10.76
CA THR A 496 25.26 -23.76 -12.13
C THR A 496 25.08 -22.50 -13.00
N VAL A 497 24.07 -21.69 -12.69
CA VAL A 497 23.73 -20.47 -13.44
C VAL A 497 24.07 -19.20 -12.65
N TYR A 498 24.32 -19.31 -11.35
CA TYR A 498 24.67 -18.18 -10.50
C TYR A 498 26.04 -18.37 -9.86
N ILE A 499 26.80 -17.28 -9.78
CA ILE A 499 27.99 -17.15 -8.95
C ILE A 499 27.83 -15.95 -8.05
N PHE A 500 28.33 -16.06 -6.83
CA PHE A 500 28.39 -14.92 -5.93
C PHE A 500 29.76 -14.29 -6.01
N GLU A 501 29.80 -12.96 -5.93
CA GLU A 501 31.05 -12.22 -5.88
C GLU A 501 31.95 -12.73 -4.75
N ASP A 502 33.22 -12.93 -5.08
CA ASP A 502 34.20 -13.42 -4.12
C ASP A 502 34.39 -12.41 -3.00
N ASN A 503 34.09 -12.86 -1.78
CA ASN A 503 34.28 -12.07 -0.58
C ASN A 503 34.94 -12.95 0.49
N LYS A 504 36.20 -12.63 0.82
CA LYS A 504 36.98 -13.39 1.81
C LYS A 504 36.33 -13.37 3.21
N ASN A 505 35.63 -12.29 3.55
CA ASN A 505 34.95 -12.16 4.84
C ASN A 505 33.62 -12.93 4.87
N TYR A 506 32.97 -13.06 3.70
CA TYR A 506 31.66 -13.70 3.56
C TYR A 506 31.67 -14.72 2.40
N PRO A 507 32.27 -15.91 2.62
CA PRO A 507 32.38 -16.96 1.60
C PRO A 507 31.02 -17.45 1.10
N GLN A 508 31.01 -18.31 0.07
CA GLN A 508 29.77 -18.69 -0.62
C GLN A 508 28.66 -19.23 0.29
N ASN A 509 29.09 -19.97 1.31
CA ASN A 509 28.27 -20.64 2.31
C ASN A 509 27.95 -19.76 3.53
N SER A 510 28.39 -18.49 3.58
CA SER A 510 28.11 -17.59 4.71
C SER A 510 26.78 -16.87 4.56
N ILE A 511 25.96 -16.94 5.60
CA ILE A 511 24.66 -16.25 5.71
C ILE A 511 24.83 -14.72 5.72
N ASN A 512 25.98 -14.21 6.18
CA ASN A 512 26.26 -12.78 6.30
C ASN A 512 26.42 -12.08 4.94
N ARG A 513 26.57 -12.84 3.86
CA ARG A 513 26.68 -12.27 2.52
C ARG A 513 25.43 -11.51 2.08
N TYR A 514 24.31 -11.75 2.75
CA TYR A 514 23.05 -11.06 2.48
C TYR A 514 22.88 -9.76 3.27
N ASN A 515 23.82 -9.42 4.16
CA ASN A 515 23.69 -8.29 5.10
C ASN A 515 23.48 -6.94 4.40
N SER A 516 24.09 -6.74 3.24
CA SER A 516 23.93 -5.51 2.45
C SER A 516 22.52 -5.36 1.87
N TYR A 517 21.82 -6.48 1.62
CA TYR A 517 20.45 -6.46 1.09
C TYR A 517 19.39 -6.21 2.18
N PHE A 518 19.77 -6.33 3.45
CA PHE A 518 18.85 -6.20 4.57
C PHE A 518 18.69 -4.77 5.11
N ILE A 519 19.47 -3.81 4.63
CA ILE A 519 19.52 -2.40 5.11
C ILE A 519 18.21 -1.62 4.84
N LYS A 520 17.30 -2.14 3.99
CA LYS A 520 16.01 -1.49 3.67
C LYS A 520 14.86 -2.49 3.50
N LEU A 521 14.79 -3.47 4.39
CA LEU A 521 13.67 -4.40 4.38
C LEU A 521 12.34 -3.67 4.59
N THR A 522 11.35 -4.01 3.80
CA THR A 522 9.98 -3.54 4.01
C THR A 522 9.16 -4.63 4.68
N ASN A 523 8.02 -4.29 5.26
CA ASN A 523 7.11 -5.30 5.83
C ASN A 523 6.71 -6.38 4.81
N LEU A 524 6.75 -6.07 3.51
CA LEU A 524 6.38 -6.99 2.44
C LEU A 524 7.50 -7.96 2.05
N THR A 525 8.75 -7.63 2.33
CA THR A 525 9.92 -8.41 1.90
C THR A 525 10.55 -9.24 3.01
N GLN A 526 10.15 -9.02 4.27
CA GLN A 526 10.70 -9.76 5.41
C GLN A 526 10.43 -11.27 5.34
N ASP A 527 9.24 -11.70 4.88
CA ASP A 527 8.94 -13.14 4.75
C ASP A 527 9.85 -13.81 3.72
N SER A 528 10.07 -13.16 2.57
CA SER A 528 10.98 -13.65 1.53
C SER A 528 12.44 -13.63 1.99
N ALA A 529 12.84 -12.65 2.79
CA ALA A 529 14.17 -12.63 3.41
C ALA A 529 14.35 -13.80 4.39
N ILE A 530 13.36 -14.09 5.23
CA ILE A 530 13.38 -15.24 6.15
C ILE A 530 13.46 -16.55 5.35
N SER A 531 12.62 -16.70 4.32
CA SER A 531 12.61 -17.87 3.43
C SER A 531 13.99 -18.09 2.78
N LEU A 532 14.64 -17.03 2.30
CA LEU A 532 16.02 -17.08 1.79
C LEU A 532 17.01 -17.59 2.84
N LEU A 533 16.95 -17.07 4.07
CA LEU A 533 17.85 -17.47 5.17
C LEU A 533 17.65 -18.95 5.54
N GLU A 534 16.40 -19.39 5.68
CA GLU A 534 16.06 -20.78 5.99
C GLU A 534 16.54 -21.73 4.89
N LYS A 535 16.34 -21.32 3.63
CA LYS A 535 16.82 -22.07 2.46
C LYS A 535 18.33 -22.16 2.39
N HIS A 536 19.02 -21.06 2.70
CA HIS A 536 20.48 -21.03 2.79
C HIS A 536 21.00 -21.97 3.89
N ILE A 537 20.41 -21.91 5.09
CA ILE A 537 20.74 -22.81 6.21
C ILE A 537 20.50 -24.26 5.84
N LYS A 538 19.37 -24.58 5.20
CA LYS A 538 19.06 -25.94 4.74
C LYS A 538 20.09 -26.45 3.73
N LYS A 539 20.52 -25.61 2.78
CA LYS A 539 21.46 -26.00 1.71
C LYS A 539 22.90 -26.13 2.20
N TYR A 540 23.39 -25.13 2.93
CA TYR A 540 24.81 -25.05 3.31
C TYR A 540 25.08 -25.51 4.73
N GLY A 541 24.15 -25.26 5.65
CA GLY A 541 24.15 -25.65 7.06
C GLY A 541 25.50 -25.52 7.73
N ILE A 542 25.91 -24.28 7.99
CA ILE A 542 27.22 -23.99 8.57
C ILE A 542 27.10 -23.43 9.97
N SER A 543 28.14 -23.66 10.77
CA SER A 543 28.31 -23.01 12.06
C SER A 543 29.02 -21.68 11.86
N GLU A 544 28.33 -20.57 12.08
CA GLU A 544 28.89 -19.23 11.91
C GLU A 544 28.22 -18.21 12.83
N TYR A 545 28.84 -17.03 12.93
CA TYR A 545 28.20 -15.87 13.55
C TYR A 545 27.37 -15.12 12.51
N PHE A 546 26.08 -14.98 12.76
CA PHE A 546 25.21 -14.08 12.03
C PHE A 546 25.38 -12.65 12.55
N ASP A 547 25.89 -11.78 11.69
CA ASP A 547 26.01 -10.36 11.93
C ASP A 547 24.64 -9.69 11.71
N ILE A 548 24.08 -9.23 12.82
CA ILE A 548 22.76 -8.64 12.91
C ILE A 548 22.78 -7.11 13.02
N GLU A 549 23.96 -6.49 12.93
CA GLU A 549 24.12 -5.04 13.15
C GLU A 549 23.26 -4.22 12.19
N ASN A 550 23.17 -4.64 10.93
CA ASN A 550 22.34 -3.96 9.93
C ASN A 550 20.83 -4.04 10.26
N PHE A 551 20.35 -5.11 10.92
CA PHE A 551 18.94 -5.19 11.32
C PHE A 551 18.60 -4.24 12.47
N LEU A 552 19.56 -3.98 13.35
CA LEU A 552 19.43 -3.06 14.49
C LEU A 552 19.39 -1.59 14.06
N LYS A 553 20.01 -1.28 12.92
CA LYS A 553 19.97 0.05 12.30
C LYS A 553 18.63 0.34 11.62
N ASN A 554 17.86 -0.69 11.26
CA ASN A 554 16.53 -0.53 10.65
C ASN A 554 15.50 -0.07 11.69
N GLU A 555 14.42 0.56 11.21
CA GLU A 555 13.26 0.79 12.08
C GLU A 555 12.61 -0.55 12.47
N LEU A 556 12.09 -0.68 13.69
CA LEU A 556 11.48 -1.94 14.18
C LEU A 556 10.48 -2.57 13.20
N HIS A 557 9.60 -1.76 12.62
CA HIS A 557 8.60 -2.27 11.68
C HIS A 557 9.22 -2.91 10.42
N GLN A 558 10.45 -2.54 10.07
CA GLN A 558 11.20 -3.09 8.93
C GLN A 558 11.91 -4.42 9.23
N SER A 559 12.07 -4.79 10.52
CA SER A 559 12.83 -5.98 10.92
C SER A 559 12.10 -6.91 11.90
N TYR A 560 10.94 -6.57 12.46
CA TYR A 560 10.28 -7.35 13.53
C TYR A 560 10.07 -8.84 13.23
N LYS A 561 9.76 -9.23 11.98
CA LYS A 561 9.59 -10.66 11.64
C LYS A 561 10.92 -11.40 11.65
N LEU A 562 11.99 -10.76 11.19
CA LEU A 562 13.34 -11.34 11.26
C LEU A 562 13.83 -11.43 12.70
N ILE A 563 13.60 -10.38 13.48
CA ILE A 563 13.92 -10.38 14.91
C ILE A 563 13.19 -11.55 15.58
N TYR A 564 11.90 -11.72 15.31
CA TYR A 564 11.16 -12.87 15.80
C TYR A 564 11.74 -14.19 15.32
N TRP A 565 12.05 -14.33 14.04
CA TRP A 565 12.65 -15.54 13.49
C TRP A 565 13.97 -15.91 14.20
N ILE A 566 14.76 -14.92 14.62
CA ILE A 566 15.98 -15.12 15.42
C ILE A 566 15.67 -15.74 16.80
N PHE A 567 14.64 -15.26 17.50
CA PHE A 567 14.34 -15.69 18.88
C PHE A 567 13.24 -16.75 19.01
N GLN A 568 12.55 -17.12 17.92
CA GLN A 568 11.33 -17.94 17.99
C GLN A 568 11.55 -19.34 18.60
N ASP A 569 12.77 -19.87 18.48
CA ASP A 569 13.13 -21.22 18.95
C ASP A 569 13.83 -21.21 20.33
N LEU A 570 13.99 -20.02 20.93
CA LEU A 570 14.69 -19.86 22.21
C LEU A 570 13.70 -19.77 23.37
N THR A 571 13.93 -20.51 24.45
CA THR A 571 13.13 -20.37 25.68
C THR A 571 13.60 -19.17 26.50
N ASP A 572 12.73 -18.66 27.37
CA ASP A 572 13.07 -17.54 28.25
C ASP A 572 14.22 -17.91 29.21
N GLU A 573 14.22 -19.15 29.74
CA GLU A 573 15.29 -19.64 30.61
C GLU A 573 16.63 -19.76 29.86
N TYR A 574 16.59 -20.18 28.60
CA TYR A 574 17.80 -20.24 27.77
C TYR A 574 18.37 -18.85 27.54
N ILE A 575 17.54 -17.87 27.18
CA ILE A 575 18.00 -16.49 27.00
C ILE A 575 18.60 -15.98 28.31
N GLN A 576 17.88 -16.11 29.43
CA GLN A 576 18.33 -15.63 30.75
C GLN A 576 19.66 -16.23 31.17
N SER A 577 19.85 -17.55 30.99
CA SER A 577 21.11 -18.24 31.31
C SER A 577 22.27 -17.91 30.37
N ASN A 578 22.00 -17.23 29.24
CA ASN A 578 23.00 -16.85 28.24
C ASN A 578 23.20 -15.33 28.09
N LEU A 579 22.46 -14.48 28.82
CA LEU A 579 22.58 -13.02 28.76
C LEU A 579 23.99 -12.50 29.04
N THR A 580 24.72 -13.17 29.95
CA THR A 580 26.09 -12.78 30.31
C THR A 580 27.14 -13.31 29.33
N LYS A 581 26.78 -14.27 28.47
CA LYS A 581 27.72 -14.90 27.54
C LYS A 581 28.03 -13.98 26.36
N LYS A 582 29.19 -14.19 25.74
CA LYS A 582 29.63 -13.44 24.55
C LYS A 582 28.87 -13.83 23.28
N GLU A 583 28.14 -14.93 23.31
CA GLU A 583 27.43 -15.46 22.16
C GLU A 583 26.12 -16.15 22.56
N LEU A 584 25.15 -16.13 21.64
CA LEU A 584 23.90 -16.85 21.74
C LEU A 584 23.70 -17.70 20.49
N ILE A 585 23.39 -18.98 20.68
CA ILE A 585 22.97 -19.86 19.59
C ILE A 585 21.50 -19.56 19.32
N ILE A 586 21.19 -19.07 18.12
CA ILE A 586 19.82 -18.69 17.72
C ILE A 586 19.13 -19.80 16.92
N LYS A 587 19.91 -20.63 16.23
CA LYS A 587 19.45 -21.80 15.48
C LYS A 587 20.48 -22.90 15.60
N SER A 588 20.04 -24.14 15.69
CA SER A 588 20.91 -25.30 15.55
C SER A 588 20.15 -26.47 14.95
N GLY A 589 20.86 -27.39 14.32
CA GLY A 589 20.24 -28.58 13.74
C GLY A 589 21.24 -29.43 12.99
N ILE A 590 20.73 -30.35 12.18
CA ILE A 590 21.52 -31.21 11.31
C ILE A 590 21.24 -30.80 9.87
N ASN A 591 22.29 -30.47 9.12
CA ASN A 591 22.18 -30.21 7.69
C ASN A 591 21.79 -31.50 6.96
N THR A 592 20.67 -31.50 6.24
CA THR A 592 20.13 -32.69 5.57
C THR A 592 21.02 -33.20 4.44
N THR A 593 21.84 -32.34 3.84
CA THR A 593 22.68 -32.68 2.68
C THR A 593 24.03 -33.26 3.08
N LYS A 594 24.61 -32.79 4.19
CA LYS A 594 25.95 -33.18 4.66
C LYS A 594 25.94 -34.00 5.94
N ASN A 595 24.79 -34.15 6.58
CA ASN A 595 24.63 -34.77 7.90
C ASN A 595 25.55 -34.15 8.98
N GLN A 596 25.79 -32.83 8.89
CA GLN A 596 26.64 -32.08 9.80
C GLN A 596 25.80 -31.24 10.75
N LYS A 597 26.21 -31.18 12.03
CA LYS A 597 25.61 -30.25 12.98
C LYS A 597 25.96 -28.82 12.56
N TYR A 598 24.96 -27.94 12.55
CA TYR A 598 25.16 -26.50 12.35
C TYR A 598 24.67 -25.73 13.56
N GLU A 599 25.30 -24.58 13.82
CA GLU A 599 24.91 -23.62 14.85
C GLU A 599 25.03 -22.20 14.30
N ILE A 600 23.91 -21.50 14.19
CA ILE A 600 23.93 -20.07 13.89
C ILE A 600 23.98 -19.33 15.22
N LYS A 601 25.04 -18.54 15.40
CA LYS A 601 25.31 -17.78 16.61
C LYS A 601 25.15 -16.29 16.35
N ILE A 602 24.77 -15.51 17.35
CA ILE A 602 24.92 -14.05 17.32
C ILE A 602 25.91 -13.66 18.40
N LYS A 603 26.81 -12.71 18.10
CA LYS A 603 27.70 -12.15 19.13
C LYS A 603 26.90 -11.20 20.02
N ARG A 604 27.27 -11.15 21.30
CA ARG A 604 26.83 -10.11 22.22
C ARG A 604 27.43 -8.78 21.77
N PHE A 605 26.73 -8.12 20.87
CA PHE A 605 26.81 -6.68 20.71
C PHE A 605 25.92 -6.05 21.79
N ILE A 606 26.10 -4.77 22.05
CA ILE A 606 25.40 -3.96 23.08
C ILE A 606 23.84 -3.93 22.87
N SER A 607 23.29 -4.67 21.90
CA SER A 607 21.98 -4.38 21.31
C SER A 607 21.10 -5.61 21.00
N TRP A 608 21.47 -6.83 21.37
CA TRP A 608 20.51 -7.96 21.30
C TRP A 608 19.49 -7.91 22.44
N GLU A 609 19.79 -7.22 23.54
CA GLU A 609 18.82 -6.81 24.55
C GLU A 609 17.72 -5.92 23.94
N MET A 610 18.08 -5.00 23.03
CA MET A 610 17.08 -4.26 22.22
C MET A 610 16.20 -5.19 21.37
N LEU A 611 16.74 -6.32 20.91
CA LEU A 611 15.95 -7.31 20.18
C LEU A 611 15.00 -8.09 21.08
N LEU A 612 15.41 -8.43 22.30
CA LEU A 612 14.53 -9.04 23.31
C LEU A 612 13.37 -8.10 23.63
N TYR A 613 13.68 -6.81 23.79
CA TYR A 613 12.71 -5.74 23.93
C TYR A 613 11.74 -5.71 22.74
N TYR A 614 12.25 -5.69 21.51
CA TYR A 614 11.48 -5.75 20.27
C TYR A 614 10.75 -7.07 20.00
N CYS A 615 11.04 -8.13 20.75
CA CYS A 615 10.30 -9.40 20.74
C CYS A 615 9.24 -9.47 21.85
N GLY A 616 9.06 -8.41 22.65
CA GLY A 616 8.11 -8.42 23.75
C GLY A 616 8.54 -9.34 24.89
N ARG A 617 9.84 -9.68 24.99
CA ARG A 617 10.41 -10.44 26.11
C ARG A 617 10.97 -9.49 27.18
N THR A 618 10.16 -8.49 27.50
CA THR A 618 10.46 -7.39 28.40
C THR A 618 10.81 -7.87 29.81
N ASN A 619 10.10 -8.87 30.33
CA ASN A 619 10.36 -9.42 31.67
C ASN A 619 11.80 -9.89 31.88
N ILE A 620 12.40 -10.54 30.88
CA ILE A 620 13.79 -11.04 30.93
C ILE A 620 14.79 -9.89 30.91
N LEU A 621 14.50 -8.89 30.07
CA LEU A 621 15.27 -7.67 29.95
C LEU A 621 15.32 -6.96 31.30
N PHE A 622 14.15 -6.72 31.90
CA PHE A 622 13.94 -5.93 33.12
C PHE A 622 14.61 -6.50 34.37
N GLN A 623 14.77 -7.82 34.46
CA GLN A 623 15.51 -8.45 35.56
C GLN A 623 17.03 -8.21 35.47
N ASN A 624 17.56 -7.80 34.32
CA ASN A 624 19.00 -7.75 34.05
C ASN A 624 19.50 -6.37 33.56
N PHE A 625 18.69 -5.30 33.71
CA PHE A 625 19.09 -3.95 33.26
C PHE A 625 20.29 -3.41 34.02
N ASN A 626 21.30 -2.97 33.28
CA ASN A 626 22.22 -1.94 33.76
C ASN A 626 21.75 -0.54 33.32
N SER A 627 22.29 0.51 33.94
CA SER A 627 21.89 1.90 33.68
C SER A 627 22.16 2.34 32.24
N GLN A 628 23.23 1.85 31.60
CA GLN A 628 23.58 2.21 30.24
C GLN A 628 22.52 1.74 29.22
N LEU A 629 22.07 0.49 29.35
CA LEU A 629 21.05 -0.07 28.46
C LEU A 629 19.70 0.67 28.60
N LYS A 630 19.37 1.17 29.81
CA LYS A 630 18.16 2.02 30.01
C LYS A 630 18.21 3.27 29.14
N GLU A 631 19.32 3.97 29.18
CA GLU A 631 19.51 5.22 28.43
C GLU A 631 19.47 4.97 26.92
N GLU A 632 20.03 3.86 26.44
CA GLU A 632 19.94 3.46 25.04
C GLU A 632 18.49 3.15 24.62
N ILE A 633 17.72 2.43 25.45
CA ILE A 633 16.29 2.18 25.20
C ILE A 633 15.47 3.47 25.21
N PHE A 634 15.73 4.38 26.15
CA PHE A 634 15.05 5.67 26.21
C PHE A 634 15.33 6.49 24.95
N THR A 635 16.59 6.53 24.52
CA THR A 635 17.03 7.22 23.31
C THR A 635 16.37 6.60 22.07
N ASP A 636 16.32 5.28 21.96
CA ASP A 636 15.69 4.61 20.81
C ASP A 636 14.17 4.83 20.76
N LEU A 637 13.47 4.77 21.90
CA LEU A 637 12.05 5.11 21.99
C LEU A 637 11.75 6.57 21.63
N LEU A 638 12.68 7.48 21.97
CA LEU A 638 12.65 8.86 21.54
C LEU A 638 12.91 8.98 20.03
N GLU A 639 13.89 8.30 19.47
CA GLU A 639 14.32 8.56 18.09
C GLU A 639 13.53 7.77 17.04
N LYS A 640 13.20 6.50 17.31
CA LYS A 640 12.75 5.52 16.29
C LYS A 640 11.25 5.16 16.31
N LYS A 641 10.43 6.08 16.83
CA LYS A 641 8.95 6.02 16.99
C LYS A 641 8.50 5.34 18.29
N PHE A 642 7.90 6.16 19.14
CA PHE A 642 7.29 5.79 20.41
C PHE A 642 6.25 4.67 20.25
N LYS A 643 6.29 3.66 21.11
CA LYS A 643 5.32 2.56 21.16
C LYS A 643 4.64 2.51 22.51
N VAL A 644 3.32 2.51 22.52
CA VAL A 644 2.52 2.71 23.74
C VAL A 644 2.64 1.51 24.65
N GLY A 645 2.38 0.31 24.13
CA GLY A 645 2.48 -0.91 24.93
C GLY A 645 3.86 -1.11 25.54
N VAL A 646 4.90 -0.79 24.76
CA VAL A 646 6.28 -1.01 25.19
C VAL A 646 6.75 0.03 26.20
N PHE A 647 6.35 1.29 26.04
CA PHE A 647 6.56 2.33 27.04
C PHE A 647 5.83 2.03 28.36
N LEU A 648 4.57 1.57 28.30
CA LEU A 648 3.82 1.23 29.50
C LEU A 648 4.44 0.06 30.26
N ASN A 649 4.87 -1.00 29.55
CA ASN A 649 5.61 -2.09 30.18
C ASN A 649 6.93 -1.60 30.80
N LEU A 650 7.64 -0.68 30.14
CA LEU A 650 8.85 -0.07 30.68
C LEU A 650 8.60 0.62 32.02
N LEU A 651 7.50 1.36 32.19
CA LEU A 651 7.18 2.05 33.44
C LEU A 651 7.10 1.11 34.65
N ASP A 652 6.60 -0.11 34.47
CA ASP A 652 6.44 -1.09 35.56
C ASP A 652 7.79 -1.60 36.11
N HIS A 653 8.90 -1.28 35.45
CA HIS A 653 10.24 -1.75 35.79
C HIS A 653 11.24 -0.61 36.03
N LEU A 654 10.80 0.64 36.06
CA LEU A 654 11.65 1.78 36.38
C LEU A 654 11.77 1.97 37.90
N SER A 655 12.99 2.27 38.32
CA SER A 655 13.31 2.74 39.66
C SER A 655 13.13 4.25 39.76
N TYR A 656 13.00 4.78 40.98
CA TYR A 656 12.83 6.22 41.21
C TYR A 656 13.94 7.08 40.57
N SER A 657 15.19 6.61 40.57
CA SER A 657 16.31 7.31 39.96
C SER A 657 16.18 7.47 38.45
N ASP A 658 15.50 6.54 37.77
CA ASP A 658 15.33 6.58 36.31
C ASP A 658 14.44 7.76 35.89
N PHE A 659 13.50 8.18 36.75
CA PHE A 659 12.63 9.34 36.49
C PHE A 659 13.38 10.68 36.50
N ASN A 660 14.58 10.71 37.07
CA ASN A 660 15.42 11.90 37.05
C ASN A 660 16.23 12.03 35.76
N SER A 661 16.34 10.96 34.95
CA SER A 661 17.01 10.96 33.65
C SER A 661 16.38 11.98 32.71
N GLU A 662 17.20 12.80 32.06
CA GLU A 662 16.74 13.77 31.07
C GLU A 662 16.11 13.08 29.86
N ASN A 663 16.68 11.94 29.43
CA ASN A 663 16.12 11.13 28.35
C ASN A 663 14.75 10.57 28.73
N PHE A 664 14.59 10.08 29.96
CA PHE A 664 13.27 9.62 30.41
C PHE A 664 12.25 10.78 30.49
N LYS A 665 12.64 11.96 30.99
CA LYS A 665 11.77 13.15 31.00
C LYS A 665 11.34 13.55 29.59
N ASN A 666 12.27 13.55 28.64
CA ASN A 666 11.96 13.80 27.24
C ASN A 666 11.01 12.73 26.67
N LEU A 667 11.24 11.47 27.02
CA LEU A 667 10.38 10.36 26.63
C LEU A 667 8.97 10.51 27.19
N LEU A 668 8.85 11.00 28.42
CA LEU A 668 7.59 11.26 29.10
C LEU A 668 6.85 12.46 28.50
N ASN A 669 7.56 13.55 28.18
CA ASN A 669 7.02 14.67 27.42
C ASN A 669 6.49 14.21 26.07
N ARG A 670 7.27 13.37 25.38
CA ARG A 670 6.86 12.79 24.11
C ARG A 670 5.66 11.85 24.26
N ALA A 671 5.63 11.01 25.29
CA ALA A 671 4.47 10.18 25.63
C ALA A 671 3.22 11.04 25.89
N ALA A 672 3.41 12.21 26.51
CA ALA A 672 2.34 13.16 26.76
C ALA A 672 1.87 13.89 25.51
N ASP A 673 2.80 14.26 24.62
CA ASP A 673 2.49 14.79 23.28
C ASP A 673 1.69 13.77 22.45
N PHE A 674 1.99 12.47 22.65
CA PHE A 674 1.22 11.35 22.13
C PHE A 674 -0.02 11.03 22.98
N GLY A 675 -0.37 11.77 24.03
CA GLY A 675 -1.57 11.51 24.85
C GLY A 675 -1.61 10.14 25.54
N VAL A 676 -0.48 9.43 25.58
CA VAL A 676 -0.30 8.13 26.24
C VAL A 676 -0.28 8.31 27.75
N VAL A 677 0.37 9.39 28.19
CA VAL A 677 0.35 9.88 29.57
C VAL A 677 -0.39 11.21 29.56
N ARG A 678 -1.37 11.39 30.44
CA ARG A 678 -1.97 12.72 30.62
C ARG A 678 -1.01 13.57 31.44
N VAL A 679 -0.47 14.61 30.81
CA VAL A 679 0.23 15.68 31.52
C VAL A 679 -0.78 16.74 31.89
N PHE A 680 -0.98 16.92 33.19
CA PHE A 680 -1.76 18.05 33.70
C PHE A 680 -0.83 19.26 33.82
N GLU A 681 -1.09 20.29 33.02
CA GLU A 681 -0.57 21.62 33.32
C GLU A 681 -1.28 22.14 34.57
N LYS A 682 -0.55 22.35 35.67
CA LYS A 682 -1.01 23.24 36.73
C LYS A 682 0.14 24.08 37.25
N PHE A 683 -0.11 25.39 37.37
CA PHE A 683 0.72 26.35 38.09
C PHE A 683 0.83 25.90 39.55
N SER A 684 1.89 25.17 39.89
CA SER A 684 2.25 24.88 41.28
C SER A 684 3.59 25.54 41.59
N ILE A 685 3.65 26.21 42.74
CA ILE A 685 4.78 26.99 43.24
C ILE A 685 5.90 26.07 43.79
N PHE A 686 5.70 24.74 43.83
CA PHE A 686 6.64 23.80 44.44
C PHE A 686 7.23 22.77 43.47
N ASN A 687 8.53 22.52 43.61
CA ASN A 687 9.40 21.73 42.73
C ASN A 687 9.32 20.20 42.98
N TYR A 688 8.15 19.57 42.81
CA TYR A 688 8.04 18.12 42.90
C TYR A 688 7.22 17.52 41.74
N MET A 689 7.77 16.50 41.08
CA MET A 689 7.05 15.62 40.15
C MET A 689 6.29 14.57 40.96
N PHE A 690 5.00 14.38 40.68
CA PHE A 690 4.17 13.35 41.31
C PHE A 690 3.66 12.37 40.25
N PHE A 691 3.58 11.10 40.63
CA PHE A 691 2.97 10.03 39.84
C PHE A 691 1.72 9.53 40.55
N TYR A 692 0.64 9.31 39.80
CA TYR A 692 -0.59 8.71 40.31
C TYR A 692 -0.94 7.47 39.51
N GLU A 693 -1.24 6.37 40.20
CA GLU A 693 -1.92 5.20 39.61
C GLU A 693 -3.43 5.40 39.75
N ILE A 694 -4.17 5.50 38.63
CA ILE A 694 -5.63 5.49 38.67
C ILE A 694 -6.10 4.03 38.75
N LYS A 695 -6.66 3.62 39.88
CA LYS A 695 -7.39 2.35 40.03
C LYS A 695 -8.82 2.65 40.44
N TYR A 696 -9.81 2.17 39.68
CA TYR A 696 -11.23 2.26 40.05
C TYR A 696 -11.72 3.69 40.42
N ASN A 697 -11.35 4.71 39.62
CA ASN A 697 -11.62 6.13 39.90
C ASN A 697 -10.99 6.67 41.21
N GLN A 698 -10.07 5.93 41.83
CA GLN A 698 -9.30 6.37 42.98
C GLN A 698 -7.84 6.59 42.56
N TYR A 699 -7.28 7.72 42.99
CA TYR A 699 -5.87 8.03 42.81
C TYR A 699 -5.10 7.33 43.93
N ASN A 700 -4.39 6.26 43.59
CA ASN A 700 -3.48 5.61 44.51
C ASN A 700 -2.09 6.22 44.33
N TYR A 701 -1.57 6.74 45.44
CA TYR A 701 -0.18 7.15 45.57
C TYR A 701 0.71 5.90 45.54
N ILE A 702 1.88 6.00 44.90
CA ILE A 702 2.90 4.96 44.95
C ILE A 702 3.87 5.40 46.07
N ASP A 703 3.82 4.72 47.23
CA ASP A 703 4.33 5.10 48.59
C ASP A 703 5.78 5.65 48.67
N TYR A 704 6.24 6.56 49.57
CA TYR A 704 6.04 6.89 51.03
C TYR A 704 6.38 8.40 51.32
N PRO A 705 6.44 8.93 52.58
CA PRO A 705 5.52 8.88 53.73
C PRO A 705 4.48 10.03 53.63
N PRO A 706 3.45 10.14 54.51
CA PRO A 706 2.36 11.08 54.30
C PRO A 706 2.84 12.51 54.51
N ASN A 707 2.92 13.29 53.43
CA ASN A 707 2.90 14.74 53.54
C ASN A 707 1.44 15.18 53.74
N PRO A 708 1.05 15.71 54.91
CA PRO A 708 -0.35 16.04 55.23
C PRO A 708 -0.99 17.02 54.24
N ARG A 709 -0.17 17.84 53.55
CA ARG A 709 -0.64 18.82 52.56
C ARG A 709 -1.09 18.19 51.23
N VAL A 710 -0.62 16.99 50.92
CA VAL A 710 -1.06 16.25 49.72
C VAL A 710 -2.44 15.64 49.95
N GLN A 711 -2.71 15.18 51.17
CA GLN A 711 -4.01 14.62 51.57
C GLN A 711 -5.12 15.70 51.57
N SER A 712 -4.80 16.94 51.94
CA SER A 712 -5.75 18.06 51.82
C SER A 712 -6.06 18.43 50.36
N PHE A 713 -5.12 18.20 49.43
CA PHE A 713 -5.30 18.50 48.01
C PHE A 713 -6.24 17.51 47.30
N LEU A 714 -6.31 16.27 47.78
CA LEU A 714 -7.23 15.25 47.28
C LEU A 714 -8.66 15.39 47.83
N ASN A 715 -8.82 16.03 48.99
CA ASN A 715 -10.13 16.30 49.59
C ASN A 715 -10.85 17.52 48.99
N ASP A 716 -10.19 18.26 48.10
CA ASP A 716 -10.79 19.42 47.45
C ASP A 716 -11.67 18.97 46.26
N SER A 717 -12.98 18.94 46.52
CA SER A 717 -14.08 18.37 45.70
C SER A 717 -14.29 18.94 44.29
N SER A 718 -13.34 19.71 43.75
CA SER A 718 -13.42 20.35 42.44
C SER A 718 -12.99 19.46 41.25
N PHE A 719 -12.47 18.25 41.50
CA PHE A 719 -12.27 17.22 40.45
C PHE A 719 -13.57 16.44 40.16
N LYS A 720 -14.66 17.14 39.83
CA LYS A 720 -15.84 16.51 39.22
C LYS A 720 -15.78 16.67 37.71
N GLN A 721 -15.38 15.61 37.00
CA GLN A 721 -15.92 15.35 35.67
C GLN A 721 -15.84 13.87 35.26
N ASN A 722 -16.97 13.40 34.76
CA ASN A 722 -17.36 12.03 34.46
C ASN A 722 -16.46 11.34 33.43
N PHE A 723 -15.74 10.29 33.84
CA PHE A 723 -15.36 9.20 32.94
C PHE A 723 -15.31 7.89 33.73
N SER A 724 -16.13 6.90 33.36
CA SER A 724 -15.97 5.53 33.86
C SER A 724 -14.81 4.87 33.11
N LEU A 725 -13.70 4.62 33.79
CA LEU A 725 -12.53 3.99 33.18
C LEU A 725 -11.99 2.89 34.09
N ASN A 726 -12.19 1.65 33.66
CA ASN A 726 -11.68 0.43 34.30
C ASN A 726 -10.26 0.09 33.82
N ASP A 727 -9.35 1.06 33.74
CA ASP A 727 -7.95 0.81 33.33
C ASP A 727 -6.97 1.61 34.19
N LYS A 728 -5.83 0.99 34.53
CA LYS A 728 -4.68 1.68 35.11
C LYS A 728 -4.25 2.81 34.18
N ARG A 729 -4.22 4.04 34.68
CA ARG A 729 -3.64 5.19 33.96
C ARG A 729 -2.58 5.82 34.83
N TYR A 730 -1.40 6.03 34.23
CA TYR A 730 -0.31 6.78 34.84
C TYR A 730 -0.53 8.27 34.51
N CYS A 731 -0.51 9.12 35.52
CA CYS A 731 -0.54 10.58 35.36
C CYS A 731 0.82 11.15 35.77
N CYS A 732 1.36 12.07 34.97
CA CYS A 732 2.57 12.81 35.31
C CYS A 732 2.29 14.32 35.30
N LEU A 733 2.86 15.06 36.26
CA LEU A 733 2.84 16.52 36.30
C LEU A 733 4.22 17.03 35.90
N ILE A 734 4.31 17.72 34.76
CA ILE A 734 5.56 18.32 34.26
C ILE A 734 5.38 19.84 34.21
N ARG A 735 6.37 20.58 34.72
CA ARG A 735 6.41 22.04 34.71
C ARG A 735 7.10 22.54 33.45
N TYR A 736 6.46 23.43 32.70
CA TYR A 736 7.14 24.34 31.77
C TYR A 736 7.48 25.64 32.49
N SER A 737 8.76 26.02 32.54
CA SER A 737 9.14 27.37 32.98
C SER A 737 8.98 28.34 31.82
N ASN A 738 7.83 29.02 31.74
CA ASN A 738 7.72 30.18 30.86
C ASN A 738 8.61 31.29 31.41
N LYS A 739 9.79 31.50 30.80
CA LYS A 739 10.37 32.85 30.74
C LYS A 739 9.47 33.66 29.81
N VAL A 740 8.44 34.27 30.40
CA VAL A 740 7.72 35.36 29.75
C VAL A 740 8.71 36.51 29.64
N LYS A 741 9.32 36.71 28.47
CA LYS A 741 9.79 38.03 28.07
C LYS A 741 8.54 38.82 27.72
N THR A 742 7.99 39.53 28.70
CA THR A 742 7.12 40.68 28.43
C THR A 742 7.98 41.72 27.72
N ASN A 743 7.93 41.74 26.39
CA ASN A 743 8.19 42.96 25.64
C ASN A 743 6.83 43.49 25.22
N TYR A 744 6.37 44.51 25.93
CA TYR A 744 5.42 45.47 25.40
C TYR A 744 6.07 46.17 24.21
N TYR A 745 5.46 46.07 23.03
CA TYR A 745 5.09 47.17 22.13
C TYR A 745 4.13 46.63 21.06
#